data_AF-A0A7L3WLW7-F1
#
_entry.id   AF-A0A7L3WLW7-F1
#
_cell.length_a   1.000
_cell.length_b   1.000
_cell.length_c   1.000
_cell.angle_alpha   90.00
_cell.angle_beta   90.00
_cell.angle_gamma   90.00
#
_symmetry.space_group_name_H-M   'P 1'
#
loop_
_entity.id
_entity.type
_entity.pdbx_description
1 polymer ?
#
loop_
_entity_poly.entity_id
_entity_poly.type
_entity_poly.pdbx_seq_one_letter_code
_entity_poly.pdbx_strand_id
1 'polypeptide(L)'
;MPSFHWERILVGITCCVVTVTLWALCIWQLVLRFKPGKKYTTESVVPPCFCLNGGICRDEACVCPEEWVGSLCEIVNFCEASTCRVNISEGVMKNLTFERIIVGKYGNSKEKCEPDTVNGNTSIAIRMCSREGRTPTLEAPKILNCNENLRSLVSQVEAADSSSVSAIANNTQILTSMPDQLTTQNISDAANIAVQILQKPNVSENSQVSVAVMATVSQLLDANETEFNHNNLVNVTTSLTKTMEEFSFTGNISQSNIAIQSAPLKFSSSTILFSAQRCKSVCVVGVMWIRQYIPQILMHPLPNFADKAPGYQSTKLEIQENVPGLTSDLSTEVQILFHIISNNHRRVGFVLYQNYKLFQSRIYQSRSSFSKQIVSGNIDGARTSGVEIAFSPKYNTSELQLRDHACVFWDYTVNDWSTAGCAKGRDRFLRCRCNHTTNFAVLMAFQIKYKYAKPLEYISYIGLGFSMAGLVITILFQILTRKTRKSSVTWMLVNLCFSMLIFNIIFISGIENQNAKNRSSDTTSYYQEYLPYDATSNTLLTSDMVDPPADSWCTAVAVLLHYFLLATFMWTALNSAQLYLLLLRAMKPLPGHFLVTMSVIGWGIPAVVIAITLGATYRGGRALNYRQEEFCWLAALDQNRNFSVQKPMLWSFLLPVALILLFNIIIFIKISVFVIWKKNENLTRNKKDSFMKKTIGTISVVVVLGITWTTGYFMLINHEETSLVFSYLFCILNATQ
;
A
#
# COMPACT_ATOMS: atom_id res chain seq x y z
N MET A 1 -60.85 9.58 34.84
CA MET A 1 -59.62 10.39 34.76
C MET A 1 -58.73 9.84 33.63
N PRO A 2 -58.54 10.56 32.51
CA PRO A 2 -57.83 10.07 31.33
C PRO A 2 -56.31 10.37 31.33
N SER A 3 -55.75 10.99 32.37
CA SER A 3 -54.37 11.47 32.38
C SER A 3 -53.30 10.38 32.53
N PHE A 4 -53.62 9.24 33.17
CA PHE A 4 -52.64 8.16 33.42
C PHE A 4 -52.32 7.31 32.18
N HIS A 5 -53.12 7.45 31.12
CA HIS A 5 -52.93 6.74 29.85
C HIS A 5 -51.90 7.43 28.95
N TRP A 6 -51.83 8.76 29.01
CA TRP A 6 -50.92 9.58 28.21
C TRP A 6 -49.46 9.47 28.69
N GLU A 7 -49.19 9.47 30.00
CA GLU A 7 -47.82 9.36 30.50
C GLU A 7 -47.15 8.03 30.13
N ARG A 8 -47.92 6.94 30.13
CA ARG A 8 -47.41 5.60 29.79
C ARG A 8 -47.15 5.43 28.28
N ILE A 9 -47.98 6.05 27.44
CA ILE A 9 -47.74 6.15 26.00
C ILE A 9 -46.50 7.02 25.74
N LEU A 10 -46.35 8.13 26.47
CA LEU A 10 -45.20 9.02 26.38
C LEU A 10 -43.90 8.31 26.78
N VAL A 11 -43.91 7.48 27.83
CA VAL A 11 -42.75 6.66 28.27
C VAL A 11 -42.38 5.59 27.23
N GLY A 12 -43.38 4.93 26.62
CA GLY A 12 -43.12 3.95 25.56
C GLY A 12 -42.54 4.59 24.29
N ILE A 13 -43.05 5.77 23.91
CA ILE A 13 -42.55 6.54 22.76
C ILE A 13 -41.16 7.09 23.05
N THR A 14 -40.91 7.67 24.23
CA THR A 14 -39.57 8.16 24.61
C THR A 14 -38.56 7.03 24.68
N CYS A 15 -38.91 5.85 25.19
CA CYS A 15 -37.99 4.71 25.21
C CYS A 15 -37.68 4.19 23.79
N CYS A 16 -38.67 4.19 22.88
CA CYS A 16 -38.46 3.88 21.45
C CYS A 16 -37.58 4.93 20.75
N VAL A 17 -37.84 6.22 20.99
CA VAL A 17 -37.04 7.30 20.43
C VAL A 17 -35.61 7.24 20.96
N VAL A 18 -35.42 7.03 22.27
CA VAL A 18 -34.10 6.91 22.91
C VAL A 18 -33.33 5.69 22.39
N THR A 19 -33.99 4.53 22.22
CA THR A 19 -33.32 3.33 21.68
C THR A 19 -32.94 3.50 20.21
N VAL A 20 -33.81 4.10 19.39
CA VAL A 20 -33.53 4.40 17.98
C VAL A 20 -32.45 5.48 17.84
N THR A 21 -32.47 6.53 18.66
CA THR A 21 -31.44 7.58 18.63
C THR A 21 -30.10 7.06 19.16
N LEU A 22 -30.08 6.24 20.21
CA LEU A 22 -28.85 5.60 20.68
C LEU A 22 -28.26 4.67 19.62
N TRP A 23 -29.08 3.91 18.90
CA TRP A 23 -28.62 3.08 17.78
C TRP A 23 -28.11 3.93 16.61
N ALA A 24 -28.82 4.98 16.23
CA ALA A 24 -28.39 5.90 15.17
C ALA A 24 -27.09 6.63 15.53
N LEU A 25 -26.95 7.07 16.78
CA LEU A 25 -25.72 7.70 17.30
C LEU A 25 -24.56 6.70 17.38
N CYS A 26 -24.83 5.43 17.72
CA CYS A 26 -23.82 4.38 17.76
C CYS A 26 -23.33 4.05 16.34
N ILE A 27 -24.24 3.95 15.36
CA ILE A 27 -23.91 3.80 13.94
C ILE A 27 -23.12 5.01 13.44
N TRP A 28 -23.53 6.23 13.79
CA TRP A 28 -22.82 7.47 13.43
C TRP A 28 -21.42 7.53 14.06
N GLN A 29 -21.27 7.12 15.32
CA GLN A 29 -19.95 7.02 15.97
C GLN A 29 -19.07 5.92 15.37
N LEU A 30 -19.65 4.79 14.93
CA LEU A 30 -18.95 3.75 14.17
C LEU A 30 -18.40 4.31 12.85
N VAL A 31 -19.22 5.07 12.11
CA VAL A 31 -18.80 5.74 10.86
C VAL A 31 -17.69 6.78 11.11
N LEU A 32 -17.77 7.54 12.21
CA LEU A 32 -16.73 8.53 12.57
C LEU A 32 -15.42 7.90 13.06
N ARG A 33 -15.46 6.73 13.73
CA ARG A 33 -14.26 6.00 14.19
C ARG A 33 -13.49 5.28 13.07
N PHE A 34 -14.01 5.24 11.85
CA PHE A 34 -13.31 4.72 10.68
C PHE A 34 -12.29 5.69 10.05
N LYS A 35 -11.99 6.84 10.68
CA LYS A 35 -10.75 7.58 10.38
C LYS A 35 -9.57 6.91 11.11
N PRO A 36 -8.56 6.36 10.38
CA PRO A 36 -7.51 5.56 10.99
C PRO A 36 -6.58 6.42 11.86
N GLY A 37 -6.61 6.17 13.18
CA GLY A 37 -5.54 6.57 14.09
C GLY A 37 -4.42 5.53 14.04
N LYS A 38 -3.17 5.98 13.85
CA LYS A 38 -1.95 5.16 13.89
C LYS A 38 -1.89 4.39 15.22
N LYS A 39 -1.74 3.07 15.15
CA LYS A 39 -1.57 2.19 16.31
C LYS A 39 -0.08 1.86 16.46
N TYR A 40 0.48 2.19 17.62
CA TYR A 40 1.81 1.77 18.03
C TYR A 40 1.72 0.35 18.58
N THR A 41 2.47 -0.57 17.98
CA THR A 41 2.68 -1.94 18.50
C THR A 41 3.91 -1.95 19.39
N THR A 42 3.71 -2.28 20.67
CA THR A 42 4.77 -2.68 21.59
C THR A 42 5.14 -4.14 21.33
N GLU A 43 6.36 -4.39 20.84
CA GLU A 43 6.95 -5.74 20.78
C GLU A 43 8.12 -5.88 21.76
N SER A 44 8.02 -6.97 22.52
CA SER A 44 9.03 -7.85 23.13
C SER A 44 10.52 -7.46 23.08
N VAL A 45 11.13 -7.48 24.27
CA VAL A 45 12.54 -7.18 24.58
C VAL A 45 13.48 -8.34 24.19
N VAL A 46 14.45 -8.05 23.31
CA VAL A 46 15.71 -8.77 23.06
C VAL A 46 16.82 -7.69 23.19
N PRO A 47 18.02 -7.96 23.76
CA PRO A 47 18.93 -6.92 24.21
C PRO A 47 19.27 -5.91 23.10
N PRO A 48 19.17 -4.60 23.37
CA PRO A 48 19.23 -3.58 22.34
C PRO A 48 20.66 -3.41 21.85
N CYS A 49 20.87 -3.38 20.53
CA CYS A 49 22.04 -2.72 20.00
C CYS A 49 22.02 -1.24 20.45
N PHE A 50 23.16 -0.78 20.98
CA PHE A 50 23.27 0.54 21.61
C PHE A 50 23.45 1.62 20.55
N CYS A 51 22.36 2.34 20.24
CA CYS A 51 22.38 3.41 19.25
C CYS A 51 22.27 4.78 19.94
N LEU A 52 23.12 5.72 19.54
CA LEU A 52 23.14 7.09 20.03
C LEU A 52 22.13 7.96 19.26
N ASN A 53 21.84 9.15 19.78
CA ASN A 53 21.10 10.21 19.09
C ASN A 53 19.76 9.79 18.47
N GLY A 54 19.02 8.90 19.16
CA GLY A 54 17.70 8.44 18.71
C GLY A 54 17.73 7.38 17.61
N GLY A 55 18.87 6.74 17.35
CA GLY A 55 18.95 5.59 16.46
C GLY A 55 18.12 4.40 16.95
N ILE A 56 17.50 3.69 16.02
CA ILE A 56 16.66 2.52 16.31
C ILE A 56 17.43 1.26 15.95
N CYS A 57 17.49 0.31 16.86
CA CYS A 57 18.08 -0.99 16.61
C CYS A 57 17.18 -1.83 15.68
N ARG A 58 17.71 -2.29 14.54
CA ARG A 58 17.02 -3.23 13.66
C ARG A 58 18.04 -4.20 13.04
N ASP A 59 17.82 -5.50 13.19
CA ASP A 59 18.70 -6.56 12.69
C ASP A 59 20.19 -6.37 13.11
N GLU A 60 20.43 -6.14 14.40
CA GLU A 60 21.77 -5.95 15.01
C GLU A 60 22.57 -4.74 14.50
N ALA A 61 21.93 -3.81 13.76
CA ALA A 61 22.52 -2.57 13.30
C ALA A 61 21.71 -1.34 13.72
N CYS A 62 22.39 -0.20 13.92
CA CYS A 62 21.74 1.07 14.21
C CYS A 62 21.21 1.73 12.94
N VAL A 63 19.90 1.97 12.90
CA VAL A 63 19.25 2.80 11.90
C VAL A 63 19.16 4.22 12.45
N CYS A 64 19.94 5.13 11.87
CA CYS A 64 20.05 6.49 12.35
C CYS A 64 18.97 7.41 11.77
N PRO A 65 18.49 8.41 12.54
CA PRO A 65 17.73 9.53 11.99
C PRO A 65 18.55 10.28 10.93
N GLU A 66 17.92 10.97 9.97
CA GLU A 66 18.63 11.66 8.88
C GLU A 66 19.71 12.66 9.37
N GLU A 67 19.53 13.19 10.58
CA GLU A 67 20.42 14.12 11.26
C GLU A 67 21.72 13.47 11.78
N TRP A 68 21.82 12.14 11.80
CA TRP A 68 22.93 11.42 12.40
C TRP A 68 23.39 10.27 11.52
N VAL A 69 24.70 10.03 11.47
CA VAL A 69 25.33 8.97 10.67
C VAL A 69 26.42 8.28 11.49
N GLY A 70 27.01 7.21 10.97
CA GLY A 70 27.96 6.36 11.71
C GLY A 70 27.36 5.01 12.08
N SER A 71 28.18 4.11 12.63
CA SER A 71 27.75 2.74 12.98
C SER A 71 26.87 2.71 14.23
N LEU A 72 26.96 3.74 15.07
CA LEU A 72 26.19 3.92 16.30
C LEU A 72 25.40 5.25 16.29
N CYS A 73 25.30 5.93 15.14
CA CYS A 73 24.67 7.26 14.99
C CYS A 73 25.39 8.39 15.73
N GLU A 74 26.71 8.33 15.79
CA GLU A 74 27.58 9.22 16.54
C GLU A 74 28.02 10.49 15.77
N ILE A 75 27.86 10.52 14.45
CA ILE A 75 28.37 11.58 13.58
C ILE A 75 27.23 12.53 13.18
N VAL A 76 27.39 13.83 13.43
CA VAL A 76 26.43 14.88 13.06
C VAL A 76 26.31 14.98 11.54
N ASN A 77 25.10 14.84 11.00
CA ASN A 77 24.79 14.86 9.57
C ASN A 77 23.94 16.06 9.12
N PHE A 78 24.05 17.18 9.83
CA PHE A 78 23.38 18.42 9.46
C PHE A 78 24.26 19.64 9.75
N CYS A 79 23.96 20.71 9.04
CA CYS A 79 24.41 22.05 9.34
C CYS A 79 23.37 22.75 10.21
N GLU A 80 23.82 23.47 11.24
CA GLU A 80 22.93 24.17 12.16
C GLU A 80 22.15 25.31 11.50
N ALA A 81 20.99 25.64 12.10
CA ALA A 81 20.17 26.76 11.66
C ALA A 81 21.00 28.05 11.68
N SER A 82 20.87 28.87 10.64
CA SER A 82 21.73 30.05 10.50
C SER A 82 21.04 31.17 9.75
N THR A 83 21.48 32.39 10.04
CA THR A 83 21.06 33.61 9.33
C THR A 83 22.27 34.20 8.63
N CYS A 84 22.18 34.47 7.34
CA CYS A 84 23.24 35.14 6.58
C CYS A 84 22.71 36.42 5.95
N ARG A 85 23.57 37.44 5.88
CA ARG A 85 23.23 38.73 5.30
C ARG A 85 23.80 38.80 3.89
N VAL A 86 22.94 38.99 2.90
CA VAL A 86 23.34 39.00 1.49
C VAL A 86 22.75 40.18 0.74
N ASN A 87 23.44 40.55 -0.32
CA ASN A 87 23.02 41.59 -1.25
C ASN A 87 22.13 40.94 -2.32
N ILE A 88 20.84 41.31 -2.36
CA ILE A 88 19.87 40.71 -3.30
C ILE A 88 19.76 41.55 -4.59
N SER A 89 20.04 42.85 -4.51
CA SER A 89 20.10 43.80 -5.63
C SER A 89 21.03 44.96 -5.25
N GLU A 90 21.45 45.81 -6.19
CA GLU A 90 22.37 46.93 -5.92
C GLU A 90 21.97 47.76 -4.68
N GLY A 91 22.66 47.54 -3.55
CA GLY A 91 22.48 48.28 -2.30
C GLY A 91 21.45 47.71 -1.31
N VAL A 92 20.75 46.61 -1.63
CA VAL A 92 19.70 46.04 -0.76
C VAL A 92 20.22 44.80 -0.02
N MET A 93 20.58 45.01 1.25
CA MET A 93 21.00 43.94 2.16
C MET A 93 19.81 43.31 2.87
N LYS A 94 19.57 42.01 2.65
CA LYS A 94 18.51 41.24 3.33
C LYS A 94 19.13 40.15 4.21
N ASN A 95 18.52 39.90 5.35
CA ASN A 95 18.84 38.75 6.18
C ASN A 95 18.05 37.55 5.68
N LEU A 96 18.74 36.45 5.38
CA LEU A 96 18.15 35.19 4.97
C LEU A 96 18.32 34.15 6.07
N THR A 97 17.22 33.53 6.46
CA THR A 97 17.13 32.57 7.55
C THR A 97 16.93 31.17 7.00
N PHE A 98 17.79 30.24 7.42
CA PHE A 98 17.71 28.83 7.06
C PHE A 98 17.54 27.98 8.32
N GLU A 99 16.67 26.98 8.23
CA GLU A 99 16.57 25.94 9.25
C GLU A 99 17.76 24.97 9.14
N ARG A 100 17.77 23.91 9.96
CA ARG A 100 18.80 22.88 9.88
C ARG A 100 18.76 22.20 8.51
N ILE A 101 19.93 22.02 7.90
CA ILE A 101 20.07 21.45 6.56
C ILE A 101 20.88 20.17 6.66
N ILE A 102 20.33 19.04 6.20
CA ILE A 102 21.05 17.76 6.17
C ILE A 102 22.21 17.84 5.17
N VAL A 103 23.36 17.24 5.52
CA VAL A 103 24.54 17.16 4.64
C VAL A 103 24.16 16.52 3.30
N GLY A 104 24.53 17.17 2.20
CA GLY A 104 24.19 16.77 0.84
C GLY A 104 22.80 17.23 0.36
N LYS A 105 21.98 17.84 1.22
CA LYS A 105 20.70 18.45 0.84
C LYS A 105 20.80 19.98 0.77
N TYR A 106 19.86 20.59 0.05
CA TYR A 106 19.65 22.03 0.01
C TYR A 106 18.52 22.41 0.97
N GLY A 107 18.70 23.49 1.72
CA GLY A 107 17.67 24.11 2.55
C GLY A 107 17.16 25.40 1.93
N ASN A 108 15.86 25.63 2.01
CA ASN A 108 15.20 26.84 1.52
C ASN A 108 15.23 27.95 2.58
N SER A 109 15.32 29.20 2.15
CA SER A 109 15.15 30.36 3.02
C SER A 109 13.70 30.50 3.50
N LYS A 110 13.51 30.99 4.73
CA LYS A 110 12.18 31.37 5.24
C LYS A 110 11.60 32.57 4.49
N GLU A 111 12.47 33.45 4.04
CA GLU A 111 12.13 34.64 3.29
C GLU A 111 11.70 34.23 1.88
N LYS A 112 10.63 34.88 1.42
CA LYS A 112 9.98 34.61 0.14
C LYS A 112 10.08 35.81 -0.79
N CYS A 113 9.93 35.56 -2.07
CA CYS A 113 9.69 36.57 -3.09
C CYS A 113 8.40 37.32 -2.80
N GLU A 114 8.37 38.62 -3.15
CA GLU A 114 7.22 39.48 -2.91
C GLU A 114 6.00 39.01 -3.73
N PRO A 115 4.76 39.12 -3.20
CA PRO A 115 3.57 38.56 -3.84
C PRO A 115 3.26 39.09 -5.23
N ASP A 116 3.77 40.26 -5.59
CA ASP A 116 3.63 40.96 -6.86
C ASP A 116 4.63 40.49 -7.93
N THR A 117 5.60 39.64 -7.56
CA THR A 117 6.55 39.04 -8.51
C THR A 117 6.03 37.73 -9.11
N VAL A 118 6.61 37.30 -10.24
CA VAL A 118 6.21 36.07 -10.96
C VAL A 118 6.33 34.82 -10.07
N ASN A 119 7.32 34.79 -9.17
CA ASN A 119 7.51 33.72 -8.19
C ASN A 119 7.03 34.11 -6.79
N GLY A 120 6.02 34.98 -6.66
CA GLY A 120 5.51 35.42 -5.37
C GLY A 120 5.20 34.26 -4.42
N ASN A 121 5.63 34.39 -3.16
CA ASN A 121 5.54 33.35 -2.12
C ASN A 121 6.50 32.15 -2.23
N THR A 122 7.39 32.10 -3.23
CA THR A 122 8.49 31.12 -3.34
C THR A 122 9.69 31.56 -2.51
N SER A 123 10.44 30.62 -1.92
CA SER A 123 11.67 30.95 -1.17
C SER A 123 12.69 31.66 -2.06
N ILE A 124 13.25 32.77 -1.57
CA ILE A 124 14.14 33.64 -2.34
C ILE A 124 15.57 33.09 -2.47
N ALA A 125 15.95 32.10 -1.65
CA ALA A 125 17.27 31.51 -1.72
C ALA A 125 17.29 30.04 -1.27
N ILE A 126 18.30 29.32 -1.75
CA ILE A 126 18.66 27.99 -1.24
C ILE A 126 20.10 27.98 -0.78
N ARG A 127 20.42 27.03 0.08
CA ARG A 127 21.78 26.85 0.59
C ARG A 127 22.09 25.38 0.79
N MET A 128 23.28 24.96 0.37
CA MET A 128 23.73 23.58 0.54
C MET A 128 24.47 23.41 1.85
N CYS A 129 24.22 22.29 2.53
CA CYS A 129 25.11 21.80 3.57
C CYS A 129 26.09 20.80 2.94
N SER A 130 27.34 21.21 2.77
CA SER A 130 28.44 20.34 2.35
C SER A 130 29.12 19.72 3.58
N ARG A 131 29.98 18.74 3.36
CA ARG A 131 30.88 18.26 4.41
C ARG A 131 32.30 18.27 3.87
N GLU A 132 33.13 19.10 4.47
CA GLU A 132 34.56 19.13 4.23
C GLU A 132 35.26 18.52 5.45
N GLY A 133 35.74 17.28 5.30
CA GLY A 133 36.30 16.50 6.42
C GLY A 133 35.25 15.91 7.36
N ARG A 134 35.34 16.18 8.67
CA ARG A 134 34.39 15.66 9.70
C ARG A 134 33.28 16.65 10.05
N THR A 135 33.42 17.91 9.69
CA THR A 135 32.50 18.99 10.08
C THR A 135 31.59 19.36 8.91
N PRO A 136 30.25 19.33 9.10
CA PRO A 136 29.31 19.92 8.15
C PRO A 136 29.57 21.43 8.00
N THR A 137 29.65 21.90 6.76
CA THR A 137 29.88 23.31 6.41
C THR A 137 28.77 23.81 5.52
N LEU A 138 28.34 25.05 5.76
CA LEU A 138 27.31 25.67 4.94
C LEU A 138 27.96 26.47 3.81
N GLU A 139 27.54 26.19 2.58
CA GLU A 139 27.96 26.95 1.41
C GLU A 139 27.32 28.35 1.38
N ALA A 140 27.82 29.20 0.46
CA ALA A 140 27.20 30.49 0.18
C ALA A 140 25.77 30.30 -0.35
N PRO A 141 24.81 31.13 0.07
CA PRO A 141 23.43 31.02 -0.41
C PRO A 141 23.35 31.38 -1.90
N LYS A 142 22.56 30.61 -2.64
CA LYS A 142 22.20 30.89 -4.03
C LYS A 142 20.87 31.64 -4.04
N ILE A 143 20.83 32.81 -4.66
CA ILE A 143 19.67 33.71 -4.66
C ILE A 143 18.88 33.53 -5.95
N LEU A 144 17.57 33.38 -5.82
CA LEU A 144 16.62 33.29 -6.93
C LEU A 144 16.29 34.68 -7.49
N ASN A 145 16.25 34.79 -8.81
CA ASN A 145 15.63 35.93 -9.47
C ASN A 145 14.10 35.81 -9.41
N CYS A 146 13.43 36.55 -8.53
CA CYS A 146 11.98 36.47 -8.31
C CYS A 146 11.12 36.84 -9.54
N ASN A 147 11.71 37.53 -10.53
CA ASN A 147 11.03 37.96 -11.75
C ASN A 147 11.10 36.94 -12.89
N GLU A 148 11.83 35.83 -12.73
CA GLU A 148 12.03 34.81 -13.76
C GLU A 148 11.39 33.47 -13.38
N ASN A 149 10.62 32.88 -14.29
CA ASN A 149 10.11 31.52 -14.13
C ASN A 149 10.87 30.53 -15.01
N LEU A 150 10.58 29.23 -14.85
CA LEU A 150 11.20 28.18 -15.67
C LEU A 150 11.01 28.41 -17.17
N ARG A 151 9.85 28.92 -17.61
CA ARG A 151 9.60 29.22 -19.03
C ARG A 151 10.53 30.32 -19.55
N SER A 152 10.76 31.39 -18.79
CA SER A 152 11.70 32.43 -19.19
C SER A 152 13.14 31.90 -19.22
N LEU A 153 13.51 31.00 -18.30
CA LEU A 153 14.83 30.38 -18.26
C LEU A 153 15.10 29.46 -19.45
N VAL A 154 14.08 28.74 -19.95
CA VAL A 154 14.19 27.95 -21.20
C VAL A 154 14.66 28.83 -22.35
N SER A 155 14.02 29.99 -22.57
CA SER A 155 14.39 30.89 -23.66
C SER A 155 15.78 31.51 -23.48
N GLN A 156 16.20 31.76 -22.24
CA GLN A 156 17.52 32.32 -21.95
C GLN A 156 18.65 31.32 -22.19
N VAL A 157 18.45 30.04 -21.88
CA VAL A 157 19.52 29.05 -21.95
C VAL A 157 19.92 28.72 -23.40
N GLU A 158 19.00 28.90 -24.35
CA GLU A 158 19.27 28.81 -25.80
C GLU A 158 20.33 29.84 -26.24
N ALA A 159 20.21 31.09 -25.76
CA ALA A 159 21.07 32.20 -26.14
C ALA A 159 22.27 32.42 -25.19
N ALA A 160 22.36 31.70 -24.07
CA ALA A 160 23.34 31.96 -23.01
C ALA A 160 24.77 31.45 -23.32
N ASP A 161 25.77 32.30 -23.03
CA ASP A 161 27.19 31.98 -22.94
C ASP A 161 27.54 31.23 -21.63
N SER A 162 28.73 30.61 -21.56
CA SER A 162 29.13 29.71 -20.47
C SER A 162 29.11 30.30 -19.04
N SER A 163 29.22 31.62 -18.87
CA SER A 163 29.15 32.29 -17.56
C SER A 163 27.71 32.42 -17.05
N SER A 164 26.74 32.67 -17.93
CA SER A 164 25.32 32.82 -17.58
C SER A 164 24.63 31.48 -17.30
N VAL A 165 25.16 30.39 -17.86
CA VAL A 165 24.63 29.02 -17.67
C VAL A 165 24.62 28.59 -16.20
N SER A 166 25.60 29.03 -15.40
CA SER A 166 25.65 28.73 -13.96
C SER A 166 24.49 29.36 -13.20
N ALA A 167 24.13 30.61 -13.51
CA ALA A 167 22.99 31.29 -12.91
C ALA A 167 21.67 30.60 -13.29
N ILE A 168 21.52 30.19 -14.56
CA ILE A 168 20.33 29.47 -15.03
C ILE A 168 20.20 28.11 -14.34
N ALA A 169 21.29 27.34 -14.22
CA ALA A 169 21.28 26.05 -13.53
C ALA A 169 20.87 26.21 -12.05
N ASN A 170 21.40 27.23 -11.37
CA ASN A 170 21.07 27.52 -9.97
C ASN A 170 19.62 27.99 -9.81
N ASN A 171 19.12 28.92 -10.65
CA ASN A 171 17.74 29.37 -10.61
C ASN A 171 16.77 28.20 -10.86
N THR A 172 17.09 27.33 -11.82
CA THR A 172 16.30 26.13 -12.13
C THR A 172 16.24 25.20 -10.93
N GLN A 173 17.39 24.89 -10.31
CA GLN A 173 17.49 24.05 -9.12
C GLN A 173 16.67 24.60 -7.93
N ILE A 174 16.60 25.92 -7.78
CA ILE A 174 15.78 26.57 -6.74
C ILE A 174 14.29 26.38 -7.04
N LEU A 175 13.88 26.65 -8.29
CA LEU A 175 12.48 26.54 -8.70
C LEU A 175 11.96 25.10 -8.64
N THR A 176 12.84 24.10 -8.70
CA THR A 176 12.50 22.68 -8.53
C THR A 176 12.66 22.14 -7.10
N SER A 177 13.02 22.99 -6.12
CA SER A 177 13.31 22.53 -4.75
C SER A 177 12.10 22.11 -3.91
N MET A 178 10.87 22.33 -4.41
CA MET A 178 9.61 21.91 -3.79
C MET A 178 8.87 20.91 -4.69
N PRO A 179 9.24 19.61 -4.67
CA PRO A 179 8.72 18.62 -5.62
C PRO A 179 7.20 18.44 -5.56
N ASP A 180 6.58 18.62 -4.39
CA ASP A 180 5.13 18.50 -4.20
C ASP A 180 4.30 19.58 -4.91
N GLN A 181 4.94 20.70 -5.29
CA GLN A 181 4.29 21.83 -5.98
C GLN A 181 4.58 21.85 -7.49
N LEU A 182 5.40 20.94 -7.99
CA LEU A 182 5.77 20.91 -9.40
C LEU A 182 4.61 20.42 -10.25
N THR A 183 4.23 21.24 -11.23
CA THR A 183 3.27 20.85 -12.27
C THR A 183 3.95 20.14 -13.42
N THR A 184 3.18 19.38 -14.21
CA THR A 184 3.56 18.80 -15.51
C THR A 184 4.37 19.76 -16.37
N GLN A 185 3.96 21.04 -16.43
CA GLN A 185 4.68 22.07 -17.19
C GLN A 185 6.03 22.41 -16.57
N ASN A 186 6.10 22.59 -15.25
CA ASN A 186 7.36 22.90 -14.57
C ASN A 186 8.38 21.77 -14.75
N ILE A 187 7.93 20.51 -14.69
CA ILE A 187 8.78 19.34 -14.94
C ILE A 187 9.31 19.38 -16.38
N SER A 188 8.44 19.65 -17.36
CA SER A 188 8.83 19.75 -18.77
C SER A 188 9.85 20.87 -19.01
N ASP A 189 9.62 22.07 -18.46
CA ASP A 189 10.51 23.22 -18.64
C ASP A 189 11.87 22.98 -17.97
N ALA A 190 11.88 22.49 -16.73
CA ALA A 190 13.12 22.19 -16.00
C ALA A 190 13.94 21.07 -16.67
N ALA A 191 13.28 20.02 -17.19
CA ALA A 191 13.95 18.96 -17.92
C ALA A 191 14.54 19.45 -19.26
N ASN A 192 13.84 20.34 -19.98
CA ASN A 192 14.39 20.98 -21.18
C ASN A 192 15.62 21.84 -20.85
N ILE A 193 15.58 22.62 -19.78
CA ILE A 193 16.75 23.40 -19.34
C ILE A 193 17.93 22.46 -19.04
N ALA A 194 17.69 21.36 -18.30
CA ALA A 194 18.72 20.37 -18.00
C ALA A 194 19.36 19.79 -19.28
N VAL A 195 18.54 19.41 -20.27
CA VAL A 195 19.02 18.92 -21.58
C VAL A 195 19.90 19.95 -22.26
N GLN A 196 19.41 21.18 -22.41
CA GLN A 196 20.13 22.23 -23.14
C GLN A 196 21.44 22.62 -22.46
N ILE A 197 21.51 22.58 -21.13
CA ILE A 197 22.75 22.83 -20.39
C ILE A 197 23.75 21.70 -20.61
N LEU A 198 23.33 20.44 -20.48
CA LEU A 198 24.23 19.28 -20.61
C LEU A 198 24.81 19.13 -22.02
N GLN A 199 24.12 19.62 -23.05
CA GLN A 199 24.59 19.59 -24.44
C GLN A 199 25.60 20.70 -24.79
N LYS A 200 25.81 21.70 -23.92
CA LYS A 200 26.76 22.79 -24.21
C LYS A 200 28.22 22.32 -24.10
N PRO A 201 29.11 22.72 -25.04
CA PRO A 201 30.48 22.19 -25.15
C PRO A 201 31.43 22.55 -24.00
N ASN A 202 31.09 23.54 -23.16
CA ASN A 202 31.94 24.04 -22.06
C ASN A 202 31.51 23.57 -20.66
N VAL A 203 30.53 22.68 -20.54
CA VAL A 203 30.08 22.16 -19.24
C VAL A 203 31.01 21.02 -18.80
N SER A 204 32.02 21.37 -17.99
CA SER A 204 33.01 20.42 -17.48
C SER A 204 32.43 19.42 -16.47
N GLU A 205 33.03 18.22 -16.43
CA GLU A 205 32.70 17.03 -15.61
C GLU A 205 32.52 17.33 -14.11
N ASN A 206 33.20 18.36 -13.59
CA ASN A 206 33.20 18.77 -12.17
C ASN A 206 32.73 20.22 -11.95
N SER A 207 32.04 20.83 -12.93
CA SER A 207 31.51 22.18 -12.75
C SER A 207 30.35 22.20 -11.75
N GLN A 208 30.24 23.25 -10.94
CA GLN A 208 29.07 23.49 -10.08
C GLN A 208 27.75 23.46 -10.88
N VAL A 209 27.82 23.73 -12.18
CA VAL A 209 26.71 23.64 -13.14
C VAL A 209 26.19 22.20 -13.25
N SER A 210 27.06 21.22 -13.53
CA SER A 210 26.66 19.81 -13.68
C SER A 210 26.05 19.26 -12.39
N VAL A 211 26.58 19.67 -11.23
CA VAL A 211 26.02 19.30 -9.92
C VAL A 211 24.62 19.89 -9.72
N ALA A 212 24.42 21.17 -10.07
CA ALA A 212 23.11 21.83 -9.98
C ALA A 212 22.07 21.19 -10.94
N VAL A 213 22.48 20.82 -12.16
CA VAL A 213 21.62 20.13 -13.12
C VAL A 213 21.24 18.74 -12.62
N MET A 214 22.19 17.95 -12.12
CA MET A 214 21.87 16.61 -11.59
C MET A 214 21.00 16.68 -10.33
N ALA A 215 21.18 17.71 -9.49
CA ALA A 215 20.29 17.96 -8.37
C ALA A 215 18.87 18.32 -8.84
N THR A 216 18.74 19.12 -9.90
CA THR A 216 17.45 19.42 -10.55
C THR A 216 16.78 18.12 -11.00
N VAL A 217 17.49 17.25 -11.73
CA VAL A 217 16.95 15.95 -12.16
C VAL A 217 16.55 15.08 -10.96
N SER A 218 17.37 15.07 -9.89
CA SER A 218 17.06 14.36 -8.66
C SER A 218 15.78 14.86 -7.99
N GLN A 219 15.52 16.17 -8.00
CA GLN A 219 14.30 16.78 -7.48
C GLN A 219 13.08 16.49 -8.36
N LEU A 220 13.24 16.45 -9.70
CA LEU A 220 12.16 16.00 -10.59
C LEU A 220 11.73 14.57 -10.26
N LEU A 221 12.69 13.70 -9.95
CA LEU A 221 12.42 12.32 -9.53
C LEU A 221 11.69 12.22 -8.16
N ASP A 222 11.61 13.30 -7.38
CA ASP A 222 10.82 13.38 -6.14
C ASP A 222 9.38 13.85 -6.37
N ALA A 223 9.07 14.49 -7.51
CA ALA A 223 7.74 15.05 -7.79
C ALA A 223 6.63 13.99 -7.88
N ASN A 224 5.37 14.42 -7.74
CA ASN A 224 4.22 13.51 -7.71
C ASN A 224 4.08 12.71 -9.02
N GLU A 225 3.85 11.39 -8.90
CA GLU A 225 3.78 10.47 -10.04
C GLU A 225 2.66 10.84 -11.03
N THR A 226 1.56 11.41 -10.54
CA THR A 226 0.42 11.83 -11.38
C THR A 226 0.80 12.87 -12.43
N GLU A 227 1.81 13.69 -12.17
CA GLU A 227 2.26 14.71 -13.10
C GLU A 227 3.05 14.13 -14.29
N PHE A 228 3.65 12.94 -14.14
CA PHE A 228 4.41 12.27 -15.20
C PHE A 228 3.54 11.50 -16.20
N ASN A 229 2.26 11.23 -15.89
CA ASN A 229 1.37 10.40 -16.70
C ASN A 229 0.76 11.14 -17.92
N HIS A 230 1.33 12.27 -18.32
CA HIS A 230 0.87 13.06 -19.45
C HIS A 230 1.72 12.82 -20.70
N ASN A 231 1.06 12.62 -21.85
CA ASN A 231 1.72 12.40 -23.15
C ASN A 231 2.72 13.51 -23.52
N ASN A 232 2.54 14.73 -23.00
CA ASN A 232 3.39 15.88 -23.29
C ASN A 232 4.82 15.74 -22.73
N LEU A 233 5.06 14.88 -21.74
CA LEU A 233 6.41 14.71 -21.15
C LEU A 233 7.29 13.70 -21.88
N VAL A 234 6.72 12.78 -22.67
CA VAL A 234 7.45 11.62 -23.24
C VAL A 234 8.67 12.05 -24.06
N ASN A 235 8.53 13.09 -24.88
CA ASN A 235 9.64 13.57 -25.71
C ASN A 235 10.75 14.20 -24.87
N VAL A 236 10.39 14.95 -23.83
CA VAL A 236 11.34 15.66 -22.96
C VAL A 236 12.08 14.68 -22.06
N THR A 237 11.39 13.71 -21.44
CA THR A 237 12.05 12.67 -20.63
C THR A 237 12.94 11.78 -21.47
N THR A 238 12.55 11.49 -22.72
CA THR A 238 13.39 10.79 -23.69
C THR A 238 14.65 11.57 -24.03
N SER A 239 14.54 12.87 -24.31
CA SER A 239 15.69 13.72 -24.58
C SER A 239 16.61 13.81 -23.36
N LEU A 240 16.05 13.95 -22.16
CA LEU A 240 16.78 14.04 -20.91
C LEU A 240 17.57 12.75 -20.62
N THR A 241 16.92 11.59 -20.66
CA THR A 241 17.58 10.31 -20.39
C THR A 241 18.70 10.00 -21.39
N LYS A 242 18.50 10.27 -22.69
CA LYS A 242 19.57 10.14 -23.71
C LYS A 242 20.74 11.08 -23.46
N THR A 243 20.46 12.34 -23.13
CA THR A 243 21.50 13.34 -22.84
C THR A 243 22.32 12.95 -21.61
N MET A 244 21.68 12.32 -20.62
CA MET A 244 22.35 11.83 -19.43
C MET A 244 23.20 10.59 -19.69
N GLU A 245 22.77 9.71 -20.60
CA GLU A 245 23.61 8.61 -21.08
C GLU A 245 24.87 9.14 -21.80
N GLU A 246 24.74 10.16 -22.64
CA GLU A 246 25.88 10.82 -23.29
C GLU A 246 26.80 11.49 -22.27
N PHE A 247 26.24 12.21 -21.30
CA PHE A 247 26.99 12.83 -20.21
C PHE A 247 27.70 11.78 -19.32
N SER A 248 27.20 10.55 -19.25
CA SER A 248 27.78 9.50 -18.42
C SER A 248 29.16 9.04 -18.87
N PHE A 249 29.58 9.34 -20.10
CA PHE A 249 30.93 9.02 -20.56
C PHE A 249 31.98 9.91 -19.91
N THR A 250 31.62 11.11 -19.50
CA THR A 250 32.54 12.14 -19.01
C THR A 250 32.31 12.40 -17.52
N GLY A 251 31.06 12.49 -17.06
CA GLY A 251 30.73 12.84 -15.68
C GLY A 251 30.98 11.74 -14.62
N ASN A 252 31.24 12.17 -13.38
CA ASN A 252 31.08 11.36 -12.18
C ASN A 252 30.36 12.19 -11.10
N ILE A 253 29.05 11.96 -10.94
CA ILE A 253 28.18 12.76 -10.07
C ILE A 253 27.20 11.84 -9.36
N SER A 254 27.00 12.07 -8.06
CA SER A 254 25.97 11.37 -7.29
C SER A 254 25.06 12.34 -6.57
N GLN A 255 23.77 12.08 -6.69
CA GLN A 255 22.68 12.73 -5.97
C GLN A 255 21.84 11.65 -5.25
N SER A 256 20.75 12.06 -4.59
CA SER A 256 19.88 11.13 -3.84
C SER A 256 19.15 10.12 -4.72
N ASN A 257 18.59 10.57 -5.84
CA ASN A 257 17.77 9.75 -6.74
C ASN A 257 18.49 9.32 -8.03
N ILE A 258 19.70 9.82 -8.24
CA ILE A 258 20.50 9.53 -9.43
C ILE A 258 21.99 9.44 -9.13
N ALA A 259 22.68 8.51 -9.80
CA ALA A 259 24.13 8.39 -9.78
C ALA A 259 24.67 8.19 -11.20
N ILE A 260 25.73 8.91 -11.56
CA ILE A 260 26.42 8.82 -12.84
C ILE A 260 27.89 8.55 -12.56
N GLN A 261 28.47 7.57 -13.23
CA GLN A 261 29.86 7.17 -13.03
C GLN A 261 30.49 6.80 -14.37
N SER A 262 31.65 7.37 -14.66
CA SER A 262 32.46 7.01 -15.84
C SER A 262 33.72 6.25 -15.46
N ALA A 263 34.18 5.37 -16.36
CA ALA A 263 35.40 4.57 -16.21
C ALA A 263 36.18 4.47 -17.53
N PRO A 264 37.51 4.68 -17.55
CA PRO A 264 38.32 4.41 -18.73
C PRO A 264 38.53 2.90 -18.95
N LEU A 265 38.43 2.43 -20.19
CA LEU A 265 38.75 1.07 -20.61
C LEU A 265 40.25 0.93 -20.88
N LYS A 266 40.88 -0.06 -20.24
CA LYS A 266 42.24 -0.48 -20.57
C LYS A 266 42.20 -1.51 -21.71
N PHE A 267 43.25 -1.55 -22.52
CA PHE A 267 43.37 -2.47 -23.67
C PHE A 267 43.26 -3.97 -23.29
N SER A 268 43.52 -4.33 -22.03
CA SER A 268 43.47 -5.72 -21.54
C SER A 268 42.18 -6.07 -20.80
N SER A 269 41.23 -5.15 -20.66
CA SER A 269 39.99 -5.38 -19.92
C SER A 269 39.02 -6.23 -20.76
N SER A 270 38.83 -7.50 -20.39
CA SER A 270 37.84 -8.38 -21.03
C SER A 270 36.44 -8.22 -20.43
N THR A 271 36.37 -7.83 -19.16
CA THR A 271 35.13 -7.57 -18.43
C THR A 271 35.22 -6.31 -17.56
N ILE A 272 34.09 -5.60 -17.42
CA ILE A 272 33.92 -4.52 -16.45
C ILE A 272 32.64 -4.75 -15.67
N LEU A 273 32.74 -4.76 -14.34
CA LEU A 273 31.63 -4.85 -13.40
C LEU A 273 31.41 -3.49 -12.75
N PHE A 274 30.18 -2.99 -12.80
CA PHE A 274 29.70 -1.91 -11.96
C PHE A 274 28.74 -2.48 -10.93
N SER A 275 28.92 -2.09 -9.67
CA SER A 275 28.02 -2.45 -8.57
C SER A 275 27.56 -1.22 -7.81
N ALA A 276 26.30 -1.24 -7.42
CA ALA A 276 25.68 -0.22 -6.61
C ALA A 276 25.17 -0.83 -5.29
N GLN A 277 25.58 -0.23 -4.18
CA GLN A 277 25.18 -0.61 -2.84
C GLN A 277 24.57 0.57 -2.10
N ARG A 278 23.34 0.42 -1.62
CA ARG A 278 22.70 1.42 -0.78
C ARG A 278 23.24 1.34 0.65
N CYS A 279 23.81 2.43 1.12
CA CYS A 279 24.46 2.48 2.42
C CYS A 279 23.38 2.60 3.51
N LYS A 280 23.35 1.65 4.46
CA LYS A 280 22.46 1.74 5.64
C LYS A 280 22.85 2.92 6.55
N SER A 281 24.14 3.22 6.59
CA SER A 281 24.76 4.38 7.25
C SER A 281 25.91 4.80 6.32
N VAL A 282 25.79 5.98 5.71
CA VAL A 282 26.68 6.64 4.71
C VAL A 282 28.00 5.94 4.38
N CYS A 283 28.27 5.70 3.09
CA CYS A 283 29.53 5.09 2.67
C CYS A 283 30.67 6.12 2.53
N VAL A 284 31.84 5.74 3.03
CA VAL A 284 33.12 6.44 2.83
C VAL A 284 33.74 5.91 1.53
N VAL A 285 33.87 6.75 0.51
CA VAL A 285 34.52 6.37 -0.76
C VAL A 285 36.01 6.72 -0.66
N GLY A 286 36.88 5.71 -0.52
CA GLY A 286 38.34 5.95 -0.58
C GLY A 286 39.27 5.00 0.17
N VAL A 287 38.97 3.71 0.33
CA VAL A 287 39.95 2.74 0.87
C VAL A 287 40.15 1.60 -0.11
N MET A 288 41.23 1.68 -0.87
CA MET A 288 41.67 0.65 -1.81
C MET A 288 42.84 -0.12 -1.15
N TRP A 289 42.61 -1.42 -0.91
CA TRP A 289 43.54 -2.52 -0.54
C TRP A 289 44.45 -2.36 0.70
N ILE A 290 44.31 -3.29 1.66
CA ILE A 290 45.35 -4.29 2.04
C ILE A 290 44.60 -5.42 2.76
N ARG A 291 44.58 -6.60 2.15
CA ARG A 291 44.23 -7.86 2.81
C ARG A 291 45.37 -8.85 2.57
N GLN A 292 46.48 -8.73 3.31
CA GLN A 292 47.41 -9.84 3.48
C GLN A 292 48.33 -9.66 4.70
N TYR A 293 48.22 -10.59 5.65
CA TYR A 293 49.24 -11.13 6.58
C TYR A 293 50.16 -10.18 7.39
N ILE A 294 49.97 -10.13 8.72
CA ILE A 294 50.91 -10.54 9.82
C ILE A 294 50.47 -9.91 11.17
N PRO A 295 50.58 -10.62 12.32
CA PRO A 295 50.15 -10.13 13.63
C PRO A 295 51.28 -9.43 14.42
N GLN A 296 50.86 -8.50 15.30
CA GLN A 296 51.58 -7.90 16.44
C GLN A 296 52.67 -6.83 16.20
N ILE A 297 52.61 -5.79 17.06
CA ILE A 297 53.67 -4.93 17.64
C ILE A 297 53.70 -3.41 17.28
N LEU A 298 53.60 -2.64 18.39
CA LEU A 298 54.06 -1.28 18.77
C LEU A 298 53.74 0.02 18.01
N MET A 299 53.37 1.01 18.84
CA MET A 299 53.41 2.46 18.67
C MET A 299 54.70 2.98 18.02
N HIS A 300 54.59 3.87 17.02
CA HIS A 300 55.34 5.13 16.86
C HIS A 300 54.69 6.00 15.72
N PRO A 301 54.82 7.34 15.72
CA PRO A 301 53.99 8.22 14.88
C PRO A 301 54.69 8.77 13.60
N LEU A 302 53.85 9.22 12.64
CA LEU A 302 54.06 10.10 11.45
C LEU A 302 54.40 9.41 10.09
N PRO A 303 54.07 9.97 8.89
CA PRO A 303 53.70 11.37 8.57
C PRO A 303 52.46 11.59 7.66
N ASN A 304 52.11 12.88 7.52
CA ASN A 304 51.09 13.54 6.70
C ASN A 304 50.69 12.84 5.37
N PHE A 305 49.44 12.36 5.30
CA PHE A 305 48.67 12.16 4.08
C PHE A 305 47.40 13.02 4.17
N ALA A 306 47.57 14.33 4.04
CA ALA A 306 46.47 15.27 3.84
C ALA A 306 46.48 15.69 2.38
N ASP A 307 45.90 14.86 1.50
CA ASP A 307 45.38 15.30 0.20
C ASP A 307 44.49 14.20 -0.40
N LYS A 308 43.23 14.55 -0.68
CA LYS A 308 42.06 13.72 -1.06
C LYS A 308 41.31 13.07 0.11
N ALA A 309 40.42 13.86 0.70
CA ALA A 309 39.39 13.37 1.61
C ALA A 309 38.34 12.50 0.89
N PRO A 310 37.80 11.44 1.53
CA PRO A 310 36.76 10.60 0.96
C PRO A 310 35.40 11.32 0.93
N GLY A 311 34.70 11.23 -0.21
CA GLY A 311 33.33 11.72 -0.36
C GLY A 311 32.33 10.82 0.34
N TYR A 312 31.29 11.42 0.93
CA TYR A 312 30.18 10.73 1.59
C TYR A 312 29.00 10.61 0.61
N GLN A 313 28.59 9.38 0.27
CA GLN A 313 27.59 9.12 -0.77
C GLN A 313 26.42 8.28 -0.22
N SER A 314 25.19 8.55 -0.69
CA SER A 314 23.98 7.79 -0.32
C SER A 314 23.98 6.36 -0.92
N THR A 315 24.64 6.21 -2.07
CA THR A 315 24.86 4.93 -2.74
C THR A 315 26.36 4.79 -2.99
N LYS A 316 26.97 3.69 -2.55
CA LYS A 316 28.36 3.36 -2.91
C LYS A 316 28.36 2.76 -4.31
N LEU A 317 29.15 3.35 -5.19
CA LEU A 317 29.40 2.83 -6.53
C LEU A 317 30.80 2.24 -6.56
N GLU A 318 30.93 1.04 -7.08
CA GLU A 318 32.23 0.41 -7.32
C GLU A 318 32.33 -0.07 -8.76
N ILE A 319 33.51 0.13 -9.35
CA ILE A 319 33.86 -0.38 -10.67
C ILE A 319 35.05 -1.31 -10.51
N GLN A 320 34.92 -2.52 -11.04
CA GLN A 320 35.96 -3.54 -11.02
C GLN A 320 36.22 -4.04 -12.44
N GLU A 321 37.48 -4.19 -12.81
CA GLU A 321 37.91 -4.70 -14.13
C GLU A 321 38.32 -6.17 -14.02
N ASN A 322 38.17 -6.94 -15.11
CA ASN A 322 38.61 -8.33 -15.23
C ASN A 322 38.03 -9.28 -14.15
N VAL A 323 36.77 -9.08 -13.82
CA VAL A 323 36.04 -9.91 -12.86
C VAL A 323 35.54 -11.18 -13.56
N PRO A 324 35.61 -12.37 -12.92
CA PRO A 324 35.18 -13.64 -13.51
C PRO A 324 33.67 -13.75 -13.75
N GLY A 325 32.85 -12.88 -13.13
CA GLY A 325 31.39 -12.87 -13.26
C GLY A 325 30.71 -12.02 -12.18
N LEU A 326 29.37 -12.03 -12.18
CA LEU A 326 28.55 -11.38 -11.16
C LEU A 326 28.76 -12.02 -9.78
N THR A 327 28.92 -11.20 -8.74
CA THR A 327 29.12 -11.70 -7.37
C THR A 327 27.77 -11.96 -6.69
N SER A 328 27.70 -12.99 -5.84
CA SER A 328 26.47 -13.33 -5.09
C SER A 328 26.39 -12.57 -3.76
N ASP A 329 26.87 -11.32 -3.71
CA ASP A 329 26.83 -10.52 -2.49
C ASP A 329 25.42 -9.96 -2.26
N LEU A 330 24.74 -10.47 -1.22
CA LEU A 330 23.40 -10.08 -0.81
C LEU A 330 23.28 -8.59 -0.44
N SER A 331 24.41 -7.91 -0.21
CA SER A 331 24.47 -6.51 0.20
C SER A 331 24.42 -5.52 -0.97
N THR A 332 24.69 -5.98 -2.20
CA THR A 332 24.61 -5.18 -3.42
C THR A 332 23.20 -5.21 -4.00
N GLU A 333 22.65 -4.05 -4.36
CA GLU A 333 21.26 -3.95 -4.86
C GLU A 333 21.22 -4.12 -6.38
N VAL A 334 22.22 -3.62 -7.10
CA VAL A 334 22.33 -3.73 -8.56
C VAL A 334 23.77 -4.01 -8.97
N GLN A 335 23.94 -4.89 -9.93
CA GLN A 335 25.22 -5.16 -10.59
C GLN A 335 25.01 -5.22 -12.11
N ILE A 336 25.93 -4.64 -12.88
CA ILE A 336 25.96 -4.74 -14.35
C ILE A 336 27.38 -5.07 -14.80
N LEU A 337 27.50 -6.13 -15.59
CA LEU A 337 28.74 -6.69 -16.11
C LEU A 337 28.73 -6.59 -17.63
N PHE A 338 29.73 -5.91 -18.18
CA PHE A 338 29.97 -5.85 -19.61
C PHE A 338 31.01 -6.87 -20.05
N HIS A 339 30.71 -7.58 -21.13
CA HIS A 339 31.70 -8.33 -21.90
C HIS A 339 32.14 -7.50 -23.11
N ILE A 340 33.43 -7.15 -23.13
CA ILE A 340 33.99 -6.17 -24.08
C ILE A 340 34.77 -6.90 -25.17
N ILE A 341 34.54 -6.51 -26.43
CA ILE A 341 35.27 -7.02 -27.62
C ILE A 341 36.19 -5.95 -28.24
N SER A 342 36.45 -4.83 -27.53
CA SER A 342 37.13 -3.66 -28.10
C SER A 342 38.62 -3.58 -27.76
N ASN A 343 39.43 -3.26 -28.78
CA ASN A 343 40.89 -3.05 -28.70
C ASN A 343 41.31 -1.58 -28.61
N ASN A 344 40.45 -0.64 -28.21
CA ASN A 344 40.75 0.81 -28.17
C ASN A 344 40.52 1.45 -26.80
N HIS A 345 41.24 2.55 -26.50
CA HIS A 345 40.99 3.45 -25.37
C HIS A 345 39.63 4.12 -25.50
N ARG A 346 38.65 3.65 -24.74
CA ARG A 346 37.26 4.15 -24.72
C ARG A 346 36.80 4.33 -23.29
N ARG A 347 35.67 5.01 -23.08
CA ARG A 347 35.07 5.17 -21.74
C ARG A 347 33.76 4.39 -21.67
N VAL A 348 33.49 3.83 -20.49
CA VAL A 348 32.19 3.27 -20.14
C VAL A 348 31.51 4.27 -19.21
N GLY A 349 30.25 4.58 -19.51
CA GLY A 349 29.40 5.41 -18.67
C GLY A 349 28.30 4.57 -18.06
N PHE A 350 28.01 4.81 -16.78
CA PHE A 350 26.92 4.18 -16.05
C PHE A 350 25.98 5.25 -15.48
N VAL A 351 24.68 5.00 -15.57
CA VAL A 351 23.64 5.83 -14.95
C VAL A 351 22.73 4.93 -14.12
N LEU A 352 22.55 5.26 -12.84
CA LEU A 352 21.65 4.58 -11.93
C LEU A 352 20.53 5.54 -11.53
N TYR A 353 19.29 5.15 -11.84
CA TYR A 353 18.07 5.83 -11.40
C TYR A 353 17.45 5.05 -10.24
N GLN A 354 17.07 5.74 -9.16
CA GLN A 354 16.46 5.08 -7.99
C GLN A 354 14.98 4.72 -8.19
N ASN A 355 14.31 5.35 -9.16
CA ASN A 355 12.91 5.12 -9.47
C ASN A 355 12.63 5.20 -11.00
N TYR A 356 11.41 4.82 -11.39
CA TYR A 356 11.00 4.71 -12.80
C TYR A 356 10.27 5.94 -13.35
N LYS A 357 10.22 7.08 -12.63
CA LYS A 357 9.32 8.19 -13.01
C LYS A 357 9.61 8.80 -14.39
N LEU A 358 10.85 8.74 -14.86
CA LEU A 358 11.24 9.18 -16.21
C LEU A 358 10.90 8.16 -17.31
N PHE A 359 10.53 6.93 -16.94
CA PHE A 359 10.31 5.77 -17.80
C PHE A 359 8.87 5.25 -17.65
N GLN A 360 7.89 6.07 -18.05
CA GLN A 360 6.46 5.79 -17.88
C GLN A 360 5.94 4.83 -18.96
N SER A 361 5.68 3.59 -18.54
CA SER A 361 5.17 2.53 -19.41
C SER A 361 3.65 2.62 -19.62
N ARG A 362 3.19 2.29 -20.83
CA ARG A 362 1.76 2.14 -21.13
C ARG A 362 1.27 0.72 -20.84
N ILE A 363 2.15 -0.25 -20.98
CA ILE A 363 1.85 -1.68 -20.81
C ILE A 363 1.95 -2.12 -19.35
N TYR A 364 3.00 -1.68 -18.64
CA TYR A 364 3.29 -2.08 -17.27
C TYR A 364 2.81 -1.02 -16.26
N GLN A 365 1.78 -1.37 -15.48
CA GLN A 365 1.22 -0.49 -14.46
C GLN A 365 1.76 -0.82 -13.06
N SER A 366 2.26 0.20 -12.37
CA SER A 366 2.65 0.10 -10.96
C SER A 366 1.45 0.32 -10.05
N ARG A 367 1.26 -0.54 -9.04
CA ARG A 367 0.28 -0.36 -7.96
C ARG A 367 0.93 -0.35 -6.58
N SER A 368 2.24 -0.55 -6.52
CA SER A 368 3.01 -0.55 -5.28
C SER A 368 4.00 0.63 -5.25
N SER A 369 4.40 1.01 -4.04
CA SER A 369 5.40 2.04 -3.78
C SER A 369 6.84 1.50 -3.74
N PHE A 370 7.09 0.29 -4.26
CA PHE A 370 8.44 -0.28 -4.23
C PHE A 370 9.39 0.52 -5.13
N SER A 371 10.61 0.76 -4.64
CA SER A 371 11.68 1.39 -5.41
C SER A 371 12.03 0.48 -6.59
N LYS A 372 11.83 0.96 -7.82
CA LYS A 372 12.27 0.26 -9.02
C LYS A 372 13.52 0.96 -9.53
N GLN A 373 14.67 0.37 -9.23
CA GLN A 373 15.94 0.88 -9.73
C GLN A 373 16.07 0.54 -11.22
N ILE A 374 16.58 1.50 -11.98
CA ILE A 374 16.87 1.36 -13.41
C ILE A 374 18.35 1.64 -13.57
N VAL A 375 19.05 0.75 -14.27
CA VAL A 375 20.49 0.87 -14.52
C VAL A 375 20.73 0.93 -16.00
N SER A 376 21.43 1.97 -16.44
CA SER A 376 21.96 2.09 -17.78
C SER A 376 23.47 1.96 -17.74
N GLY A 377 24.02 1.31 -18.75
CA GLY A 377 25.44 1.35 -19.01
C GLY A 377 25.68 1.35 -20.51
N ASN A 378 26.56 2.23 -20.95
CA ASN A 378 26.88 2.40 -22.35
C ASN A 378 28.39 2.47 -22.55
N ILE A 379 28.85 2.07 -23.73
CA ILE A 379 30.28 2.08 -24.10
C ILE A 379 30.46 2.98 -25.32
N ASP A 380 31.32 3.98 -25.21
CA ASP A 380 31.56 4.96 -26.27
C ASP A 380 32.03 4.28 -27.57
N GLY A 381 31.15 4.27 -28.58
CA GLY A 381 31.41 3.77 -29.93
C GLY A 381 31.74 2.27 -30.05
N ALA A 382 31.52 1.45 -29.01
CA ALA A 382 31.91 0.02 -28.99
C ALA A 382 30.75 -0.97 -29.15
N ARG A 383 31.07 -2.15 -29.68
CA ARG A 383 30.16 -3.31 -29.71
C ARG A 383 30.44 -4.21 -28.52
N THR A 384 29.40 -4.60 -27.79
CA THR A 384 29.46 -5.58 -26.70
C THR A 384 29.13 -6.98 -27.21
N SER A 385 29.71 -8.02 -26.61
CA SER A 385 29.30 -9.42 -26.85
C SER A 385 28.07 -9.80 -26.03
N GLY A 386 27.83 -9.08 -24.93
CA GLY A 386 26.67 -9.24 -24.07
C GLY A 386 26.82 -8.45 -22.77
N VAL A 387 25.69 -8.24 -22.11
CA VAL A 387 25.57 -7.56 -20.83
C VAL A 387 24.87 -8.51 -19.87
N GLU A 388 25.47 -8.73 -18.70
CA GLU A 388 24.84 -9.47 -17.63
C GLU A 388 24.49 -8.53 -16.48
N ILE A 389 23.28 -8.64 -15.95
CA ILE A 389 22.75 -7.71 -14.95
C ILE A 389 22.16 -8.53 -13.82
N ALA A 390 22.36 -8.12 -12.58
CA ALA A 390 21.73 -8.74 -11.43
C ALA A 390 21.08 -7.68 -10.54
N PHE A 391 19.84 -7.95 -10.13
CA PHE A 391 19.11 -7.13 -9.17
C PHE A 391 18.84 -7.91 -7.87
N SER A 392 18.96 -7.23 -6.74
CA SER A 392 18.67 -7.76 -5.40
C SER A 392 17.75 -6.80 -4.63
N PRO A 393 16.47 -6.71 -5.01
CA PRO A 393 15.52 -5.78 -4.41
C PRO A 393 15.18 -6.22 -2.98
N LYS A 394 15.08 -5.25 -2.07
CA LYS A 394 14.62 -5.47 -0.70
C LYS A 394 13.11 -5.31 -0.61
N TYR A 395 12.40 -6.38 -0.26
CA TYR A 395 10.95 -6.37 -0.04
C TYR A 395 10.59 -7.24 1.17
N ASN A 396 9.42 -7.00 1.77
CA ASN A 396 8.96 -7.76 2.93
C ASN A 396 8.48 -9.16 2.52
N THR A 397 9.36 -10.16 2.67
CA THR A 397 9.08 -11.56 2.31
C THR A 397 7.99 -12.21 3.15
N SER A 398 7.61 -11.61 4.28
CA SER A 398 6.50 -12.09 5.12
C SER A 398 5.12 -11.74 4.56
N GLU A 399 5.03 -10.68 3.75
CA GLU A 399 3.78 -10.15 3.18
C GLU A 399 3.68 -10.41 1.68
N LEU A 400 4.82 -10.47 0.98
CA LEU A 400 4.87 -10.58 -0.46
C LEU A 400 5.70 -11.78 -0.89
N GLN A 401 5.28 -12.36 -2.00
CA GLN A 401 5.97 -13.44 -2.69
C GLN A 401 6.26 -12.97 -4.12
N LEU A 402 7.53 -12.91 -4.51
CA LEU A 402 7.90 -12.71 -5.90
C LEU A 402 7.41 -13.93 -6.72
N ARG A 403 6.60 -13.67 -7.74
CA ARG A 403 6.03 -14.71 -8.62
C ARG A 403 6.77 -14.81 -9.94
N ASP A 404 7.01 -13.67 -10.55
CA ASP A 404 7.75 -13.60 -11.79
C ASP A 404 8.54 -12.28 -11.88
N HIS A 405 9.46 -12.22 -12.82
CA HIS A 405 10.17 -11.03 -13.22
C HIS A 405 10.33 -11.00 -14.74
N ALA A 406 10.62 -9.84 -15.32
CA ALA A 406 10.98 -9.72 -16.73
C ALA A 406 12.23 -8.86 -16.86
N CYS A 407 13.17 -9.33 -17.67
CA CYS A 407 14.37 -8.60 -18.05
C CYS A 407 14.03 -7.69 -19.22
N VAL A 408 14.02 -6.39 -19.00
CA VAL A 408 13.58 -5.42 -20.00
C VAL A 408 14.61 -4.33 -20.22
N PHE A 409 14.49 -3.67 -21.35
CA PHE A 409 15.14 -2.40 -21.61
C PHE A 409 14.12 -1.37 -22.08
N TRP A 410 14.46 -0.10 -21.91
CA TRP A 410 13.64 0.99 -22.41
C TRP A 410 13.87 1.19 -23.91
N ASP A 411 12.84 0.94 -24.71
CA ASP A 411 12.89 1.12 -26.15
C ASP A 411 12.35 2.51 -26.53
N TYR A 412 13.26 3.39 -26.92
CA TYR A 412 12.96 4.76 -27.33
C TYR A 412 12.16 4.87 -28.64
N THR A 413 12.04 3.81 -29.44
CA THR A 413 11.25 3.83 -30.67
C THR A 413 9.76 3.74 -30.37
N VAL A 414 9.39 2.90 -29.40
CA VAL A 414 8.01 2.70 -28.94
C VAL A 414 7.67 3.51 -27.68
N ASN A 415 8.67 4.06 -27.00
CA ASN A 415 8.58 4.73 -25.69
C ASN A 415 7.94 3.81 -24.63
N ASP A 416 8.39 2.56 -24.58
CA ASP A 416 7.92 1.55 -23.62
C ASP A 416 9.01 0.49 -23.35
N TRP A 417 8.77 -0.38 -22.38
CA TRP A 417 9.63 -1.52 -22.06
C TRP A 417 9.55 -2.61 -23.13
N SER A 418 10.70 -3.16 -23.50
CA SER A 418 10.82 -4.27 -24.44
C SER A 418 11.70 -5.38 -23.87
N THR A 419 11.38 -6.63 -24.21
CA THR A 419 12.18 -7.82 -23.87
C THR A 419 13.11 -8.25 -25.00
N ALA A 420 13.09 -7.56 -26.15
CA ALA A 420 13.85 -7.92 -27.34
C ALA A 420 15.38 -7.93 -27.05
N GLY A 421 16.03 -9.04 -27.38
CA GLY A 421 17.47 -9.20 -27.13
C GLY A 421 17.86 -9.43 -25.67
N CYS A 422 16.90 -9.57 -24.74
CA CYS A 422 17.12 -9.86 -23.33
C CYS A 422 16.50 -11.22 -22.92
N ALA A 423 17.18 -11.95 -22.04
CA ALA A 423 16.76 -13.24 -21.53
C ALA A 423 17.00 -13.38 -20.01
N LYS A 424 16.18 -14.21 -19.36
CA LYS A 424 16.31 -14.54 -17.93
C LYS A 424 17.52 -15.44 -17.67
N GLY A 425 18.22 -15.19 -16.58
CA GLY A 425 19.24 -16.08 -16.05
C GLY A 425 18.62 -17.30 -15.36
N ARG A 426 19.36 -18.42 -15.29
CA ARG A 426 18.89 -19.69 -14.71
C ARG A 426 18.98 -19.79 -13.18
N ASP A 427 19.52 -18.78 -12.50
CA ASP A 427 19.87 -18.84 -11.07
C ASP A 427 18.85 -18.14 -10.15
N ARG A 428 19.01 -18.32 -8.83
CA ARG A 428 18.13 -17.78 -7.76
C ARG A 428 18.09 -16.24 -7.66
N PHE A 429 18.94 -15.54 -8.40
CA PHE A 429 19.01 -14.07 -8.42
C PHE A 429 18.30 -13.54 -9.67
N LEU A 430 17.73 -12.33 -9.62
CA LEU A 430 17.12 -11.65 -10.76
C LEU A 430 18.18 -11.26 -11.81
N ARG A 431 18.75 -12.29 -12.43
CA ARG A 431 19.83 -12.19 -13.41
C ARG A 431 19.23 -12.06 -14.80
N CYS A 432 19.76 -11.13 -15.57
CA CYS A 432 19.35 -10.84 -16.93
C CYS A 432 20.57 -10.85 -17.85
N ARG A 433 20.39 -11.39 -19.05
CA ARG A 433 21.40 -11.34 -20.11
C ARG A 433 20.83 -10.63 -21.32
N CYS A 434 21.48 -9.56 -21.77
CA CYS A 434 21.09 -8.80 -22.95
C CYS A 434 22.23 -8.73 -23.96
N ASN A 435 21.92 -8.55 -25.26
CA ASN A 435 22.90 -8.49 -26.35
C ASN A 435 23.16 -7.07 -26.89
N HIS A 436 22.70 -6.04 -26.19
CA HIS A 436 22.84 -4.63 -26.55
C HIS A 436 23.14 -3.80 -25.29
N THR A 437 23.35 -2.49 -25.44
CA THR A 437 23.63 -1.54 -24.33
C THR A 437 22.59 -0.44 -24.32
N THR A 438 21.71 -0.43 -23.33
CA THR A 438 20.57 0.50 -23.19
C THR A 438 20.23 0.71 -21.70
N ASN A 439 19.15 1.45 -21.40
CA ASN A 439 18.60 1.53 -20.04
C ASN A 439 17.89 0.22 -19.68
N PHE A 440 18.45 -0.55 -18.75
CA PHE A 440 17.90 -1.83 -18.31
C PHE A 440 17.13 -1.71 -17.00
N ALA A 441 16.11 -2.54 -16.88
CA ALA A 441 15.36 -2.72 -15.66
C ALA A 441 14.92 -4.17 -15.50
N VAL A 442 14.57 -4.53 -14.27
CA VAL A 442 13.82 -5.76 -13.99
C VAL A 442 12.43 -5.38 -13.52
N LEU A 443 11.42 -5.73 -14.31
CA LEU A 443 10.03 -5.64 -13.89
C LEU A 443 9.74 -6.86 -13.02
N MET A 444 9.00 -6.68 -11.94
CA MET A 444 8.74 -7.73 -10.96
C MET A 444 7.25 -7.84 -10.70
N ALA A 445 6.75 -9.06 -10.63
CA ALA A 445 5.38 -9.37 -10.32
C ALA A 445 5.32 -10.04 -8.95
N PHE A 446 4.72 -9.35 -7.98
CA PHE A 446 4.52 -9.86 -6.62
C PHE A 446 3.09 -10.37 -6.42
N GLN A 447 2.94 -11.38 -5.55
CA GLN A 447 1.65 -11.81 -5.03
C GLN A 447 1.61 -11.64 -3.51
N ILE A 448 0.46 -11.20 -3.00
CA ILE A 448 0.21 -11.06 -1.56
C ILE A 448 0.15 -12.44 -0.88
N LYS A 449 0.82 -12.56 0.26
CA LYS A 449 0.70 -13.69 1.19
C LYS A 449 -0.43 -13.42 2.18
N TYR A 450 -1.54 -14.13 1.99
CA TYR A 450 -2.69 -14.08 2.89
C TYR A 450 -2.39 -14.90 4.16
N LYS A 451 -2.63 -14.29 5.33
CA LYS A 451 -2.49 -14.96 6.63
C LYS A 451 -3.85 -15.50 7.05
N TYR A 452 -4.01 -16.83 7.00
CA TYR A 452 -5.24 -17.49 7.42
C TYR A 452 -5.29 -17.59 8.95
N ALA A 453 -6.30 -16.98 9.57
CA ALA A 453 -6.48 -17.03 11.02
C ALA A 453 -6.97 -18.44 11.44
N LYS A 454 -6.14 -19.17 12.20
CA LYS A 454 -6.44 -20.53 12.71
C LYS A 454 -7.37 -20.65 13.95
N PRO A 455 -7.54 -19.66 14.85
CA PRO A 455 -8.05 -19.96 16.20
C PRO A 455 -9.57 -20.02 16.40
N LEU A 456 -10.43 -19.87 15.37
CA LEU A 456 -11.90 -19.91 15.54
C LEU A 456 -12.62 -21.04 14.77
N GLU A 457 -11.85 -21.95 14.15
CA GLU A 457 -12.39 -23.04 13.33
C GLU A 457 -13.08 -24.12 14.18
N TYR A 458 -12.46 -24.56 15.28
CA TYR A 458 -12.98 -25.67 16.10
C TYR A 458 -14.32 -25.35 16.78
N ILE A 459 -14.46 -24.15 17.35
CA ILE A 459 -15.70 -23.72 18.03
C ILE A 459 -16.82 -23.54 16.99
N SER A 460 -16.48 -23.00 15.81
CA SER A 460 -17.46 -22.82 14.73
C SER A 460 -17.92 -24.16 14.17
N TYR A 461 -17.04 -25.13 13.93
CA TYR A 461 -17.41 -26.43 13.37
C TYR A 461 -18.33 -27.25 14.28
N ILE A 462 -17.99 -27.35 15.58
CA ILE A 462 -18.81 -28.08 16.56
C ILE A 462 -20.16 -27.36 16.75
N GLY A 463 -20.15 -26.03 16.89
CA GLY A 463 -21.35 -25.22 17.07
C GLY A 463 -22.31 -25.29 15.87
N LEU A 464 -21.79 -25.16 14.64
CA LEU A 464 -22.61 -25.30 13.43
C LEU A 464 -23.17 -26.71 13.28
N GLY A 465 -22.40 -27.74 13.62
CA GLY A 465 -22.85 -29.13 13.60
C GLY A 465 -24.12 -29.35 14.44
N PHE A 466 -24.12 -28.85 15.68
CA PHE A 466 -25.30 -28.92 16.55
C PHE A 466 -26.48 -28.09 16.03
N SER A 467 -26.22 -26.88 15.53
CA SER A 467 -27.27 -26.03 14.93
C SER A 467 -27.92 -26.71 13.72
N MET A 468 -27.14 -27.30 12.81
CA MET A 468 -27.66 -28.04 11.66
C MET A 468 -28.54 -29.23 12.07
N ALA A 469 -28.11 -30.02 13.06
CA ALA A 469 -28.92 -31.13 13.57
C ALA A 469 -30.26 -30.62 14.17
N GLY A 470 -30.22 -29.54 14.95
CA GLY A 470 -31.41 -28.90 15.50
C GLY A 470 -32.37 -28.36 14.44
N LEU A 471 -31.85 -27.74 13.38
CA LEU A 471 -32.64 -27.23 12.26
C LEU A 471 -33.31 -28.36 11.49
N VAL A 472 -32.61 -29.47 11.21
CA VAL A 472 -33.19 -30.64 10.53
C VAL A 472 -34.32 -31.25 11.35
N ILE A 473 -34.10 -31.48 12.65
CA ILE A 473 -35.13 -31.99 13.56
C ILE A 473 -36.34 -31.05 13.58
N THR A 474 -36.10 -29.73 13.63
CA THR A 474 -37.17 -28.72 13.62
C THR A 474 -37.97 -28.75 12.32
N ILE A 475 -37.31 -28.84 11.17
CA ILE A 475 -37.99 -28.93 9.86
C ILE A 475 -38.87 -30.18 9.80
N LEU A 476 -38.33 -31.35 10.20
CA LEU A 476 -39.09 -32.60 10.23
C LEU A 476 -40.31 -32.50 11.17
N PHE A 477 -40.12 -31.97 12.38
CA PHE A 477 -41.19 -31.77 13.35
C PHE A 477 -42.29 -30.85 12.81
N GLN A 478 -41.93 -29.74 12.16
CA GLN A 478 -42.89 -28.79 11.57
C GLN A 478 -43.65 -29.40 10.39
N ILE A 479 -43.01 -30.24 9.58
CA ILE A 479 -43.66 -30.96 8.48
C ILE A 479 -44.67 -31.98 9.03
N LEU A 480 -44.28 -32.76 10.05
CA LEU A 480 -45.14 -33.78 10.67
C LEU A 480 -46.35 -33.16 11.41
N THR A 481 -46.14 -32.03 12.09
CA THR A 481 -47.20 -31.32 12.83
C THR A 481 -48.00 -30.34 11.96
N ARG A 482 -47.77 -30.31 10.64
CA ARG A 482 -48.43 -29.39 9.71
C ARG A 482 -49.96 -29.45 9.78
N LYS A 483 -50.54 -30.61 10.07
CA LYS A 483 -52.01 -30.80 10.17
C LYS A 483 -52.63 -30.16 11.42
N THR A 484 -51.86 -29.92 12.48
CA THR A 484 -52.36 -29.42 13.77
C THR A 484 -52.14 -27.92 13.98
N ARG A 485 -51.19 -27.31 13.26
CA ARG A 485 -50.82 -25.89 13.38
C ARG A 485 -51.38 -25.05 12.21
N LYS A 486 -51.57 -23.75 12.42
CA LYS A 486 -51.96 -22.82 11.34
C LYS A 486 -50.94 -22.88 10.20
N SER A 487 -51.38 -23.32 9.01
CA SER A 487 -50.51 -23.57 7.84
C SER A 487 -49.62 -22.38 7.47
N SER A 488 -50.07 -21.14 7.72
CA SER A 488 -49.28 -19.95 7.41
C SER A 488 -48.06 -19.75 8.31
N VAL A 489 -48.13 -20.15 9.59
CA VAL A 489 -47.03 -19.98 10.56
C VAL A 489 -45.96 -21.03 10.33
N THR A 490 -46.39 -22.27 10.10
CA THR A 490 -45.50 -23.39 9.79
C THR A 490 -44.68 -23.11 8.52
N TRP A 491 -45.30 -22.52 7.49
CA TRP A 491 -44.59 -22.20 6.23
C TRP A 491 -43.45 -21.19 6.42
N MET A 492 -43.70 -20.06 7.09
CA MET A 492 -42.66 -19.03 7.26
C MET A 492 -41.49 -19.53 8.11
N LEU A 493 -41.77 -20.33 9.14
CA LEU A 493 -40.74 -20.90 10.00
C LEU A 493 -39.92 -21.96 9.28
N VAL A 494 -40.55 -22.81 8.46
CA VAL A 494 -39.82 -23.80 7.64
C VAL A 494 -38.91 -23.10 6.63
N ASN A 495 -39.35 -22.02 5.97
CA ASN A 495 -38.49 -21.27 5.05
C ASN A 495 -37.30 -20.61 5.77
N LEU A 496 -37.53 -20.06 6.97
CA LEU A 496 -36.46 -19.54 7.81
C LEU A 496 -35.43 -20.62 8.16
N CYS A 497 -35.88 -21.76 8.70
CA CYS A 497 -34.99 -22.88 9.06
C CYS A 497 -34.26 -23.44 7.83
N PHE A 498 -34.94 -23.55 6.68
CA PHE A 498 -34.35 -24.01 5.43
C PHE A 498 -33.25 -23.07 4.93
N SER A 499 -33.48 -21.75 4.95
CA SER A 499 -32.48 -20.77 4.56
C SER A 499 -31.25 -20.77 5.49
N MET A 500 -31.46 -20.90 6.81
CA MET A 500 -30.36 -21.00 7.79
C MET A 500 -29.57 -22.30 7.63
N LEU A 501 -30.23 -23.42 7.34
CA LEU A 501 -29.58 -24.70 7.10
C LEU A 501 -28.65 -24.63 5.90
N ILE A 502 -29.13 -24.09 4.77
CA ILE A 502 -28.31 -23.92 3.57
C ILE A 502 -27.14 -22.98 3.84
N PHE A 503 -27.38 -21.83 4.51
CA PHE A 503 -26.31 -20.91 4.89
C PHE A 503 -25.20 -21.63 5.68
N ASN A 504 -25.55 -22.41 6.70
CA ASN A 504 -24.58 -23.12 7.53
C ASN A 504 -23.76 -24.15 6.73
N ILE A 505 -24.38 -24.90 5.82
CA ILE A 505 -23.69 -25.87 4.95
C ILE A 505 -22.66 -25.14 4.08
N ILE A 506 -23.08 -24.04 3.44
CA ILE A 506 -22.21 -23.27 2.55
C ILE A 506 -21.11 -22.57 3.35
N PHE A 507 -21.37 -22.16 4.60
CA PHE A 507 -20.38 -21.48 5.45
C PHE A 507 -19.23 -22.40 5.80
N ILE A 508 -19.51 -23.69 6.07
CA ILE A 508 -18.47 -24.71 6.23
C ILE A 508 -17.62 -24.81 4.95
N SER A 509 -18.26 -24.88 3.78
CA SER A 509 -17.54 -24.89 2.49
C SER A 509 -16.74 -23.62 2.22
N GLY A 510 -17.14 -22.47 2.77
CA GLY A 510 -16.44 -21.20 2.62
C GLY A 510 -15.25 -21.01 3.57
N ILE A 511 -15.26 -21.69 4.72
CA ILE A 511 -14.11 -21.80 5.60
C ILE A 511 -13.06 -22.73 4.98
N GLU A 512 -13.49 -23.83 4.36
CA GLU A 512 -12.61 -24.76 3.63
C GLU A 512 -12.17 -24.20 2.26
N ASN A 513 -11.36 -23.14 2.27
CA ASN A 513 -10.79 -22.61 1.04
C ASN A 513 -9.73 -23.57 0.46
N GLN A 514 -10.03 -24.18 -0.69
CA GLN A 514 -9.10 -25.10 -1.37
C GLN A 514 -7.77 -24.43 -1.76
N ASN A 515 -7.77 -23.13 -2.09
CA ASN A 515 -6.55 -22.38 -2.35
C ASN A 515 -5.66 -22.27 -1.10
N ALA A 516 -6.25 -22.17 0.09
CA ALA A 516 -5.51 -22.19 1.35
C ALA A 516 -4.89 -23.57 1.62
N LYS A 517 -5.66 -24.64 1.36
CA LYS A 517 -5.23 -26.03 1.50
C LYS A 517 -4.08 -26.38 0.55
N ASN A 518 -4.21 -26.07 -0.74
CA ASN A 518 -3.17 -26.30 -1.74
C ASN A 518 -1.86 -25.57 -1.38
N ARG A 519 -1.95 -24.32 -0.91
CA ARG A 519 -0.77 -23.54 -0.44
C ARG A 519 -0.11 -24.16 0.80
N SER A 520 -0.90 -24.75 1.70
CA SER A 520 -0.40 -25.44 2.89
C SER A 520 0.24 -26.81 2.56
N SER A 521 -0.30 -27.53 1.58
CA SER A 521 0.28 -28.76 1.05
C SER A 521 1.62 -28.51 0.34
N ASP A 522 1.74 -27.40 -0.40
CA ASP A 522 3.01 -26.91 -0.94
C ASP A 522 4.02 -26.52 0.15
N THR A 523 3.55 -26.15 1.35
CA THR A 523 4.44 -25.88 2.50
C THR A 523 5.01 -27.17 3.11
N THR A 524 4.42 -28.34 2.79
CA THR A 524 4.83 -29.65 3.32
C THR A 524 5.82 -30.36 2.39
N SER A 525 6.30 -29.68 1.33
CA SER A 525 7.45 -30.11 0.53
C SER A 525 8.73 -29.41 1.03
N TYR A 526 9.25 -29.97 2.11
CA TYR A 526 10.67 -30.00 2.49
C TYR A 526 11.63 -29.47 1.42
N TYR A 527 12.25 -28.29 1.60
CA TYR A 527 13.46 -27.85 0.86
C TYR A 527 13.47 -28.08 -0.67
N GLN A 528 12.31 -28.24 -1.32
CA GLN A 528 12.22 -28.65 -2.70
C GLN A 528 12.21 -27.38 -3.55
N GLU A 529 13.42 -26.95 -3.88
CA GLU A 529 13.87 -26.83 -5.27
C GLU A 529 12.74 -26.81 -6.32
N TYR A 530 12.76 -25.79 -7.18
CA TYR A 530 11.83 -25.47 -8.28
C TYR A 530 10.67 -24.52 -7.92
N LEU A 531 10.90 -23.23 -8.17
CA LEU A 531 9.86 -22.26 -8.56
C LEU A 531 9.07 -22.87 -9.74
N PRO A 532 7.76 -23.17 -9.60
CA PRO A 532 6.95 -23.62 -10.74
C PRO A 532 6.42 -22.37 -11.44
N TYR A 533 7.29 -21.71 -12.19
CA TYR A 533 6.93 -20.66 -13.12
C TYR A 533 7.94 -20.70 -14.26
N ASP A 534 7.53 -20.28 -15.46
CA ASP A 534 8.35 -20.31 -16.67
C ASP A 534 9.59 -19.40 -16.50
N ALA A 535 10.64 -19.96 -15.89
CA ALA A 535 11.94 -19.32 -15.74
C ALA A 535 12.67 -19.19 -17.09
N THR A 536 12.13 -19.80 -18.16
CA THR A 536 12.76 -19.86 -19.46
C THR A 536 12.29 -18.76 -20.40
N SER A 537 11.01 -18.37 -20.35
CA SER A 537 10.48 -17.30 -21.19
C SER A 537 10.56 -15.93 -20.51
N ASN A 538 11.11 -14.96 -21.25
CA ASN A 538 11.19 -13.57 -20.83
C ASN A 538 9.99 -12.77 -21.40
N THR A 539 8.81 -13.00 -20.83
CA THR A 539 7.57 -12.31 -21.23
C THR A 539 7.44 -10.95 -20.56
N LEU A 540 6.98 -9.95 -21.32
CA LEU A 540 6.73 -8.62 -20.76
C LEU A 540 5.57 -8.67 -19.77
N LEU A 541 5.80 -8.16 -18.56
CA LEU A 541 4.79 -8.07 -17.51
C LEU A 541 3.87 -6.86 -17.72
N THR A 542 2.64 -6.96 -17.25
CA THR A 542 1.63 -5.88 -17.33
C THR A 542 1.39 -5.16 -16.00
N SER A 543 1.79 -5.75 -14.88
CA SER A 543 1.53 -5.20 -13.53
C SER A 543 2.57 -5.70 -12.53
N ASP A 544 2.88 -4.87 -11.54
CA ASP A 544 3.77 -5.21 -10.43
C ASP A 544 3.12 -6.12 -9.37
N MET A 545 1.79 -6.19 -9.40
CA MET A 545 0.97 -7.04 -8.53
C MET A 545 0.17 -8.02 -9.38
N VAL A 546 0.27 -9.31 -9.02
CA VAL A 546 -0.47 -10.41 -9.64
C VAL A 546 -1.57 -10.85 -8.69
N ASP A 547 -2.81 -10.76 -9.19
CA ASP A 547 -3.97 -11.29 -8.49
C ASP A 547 -3.86 -12.83 -8.44
N PRO A 548 -4.22 -13.49 -7.31
CA PRO A 548 -4.33 -14.94 -7.25
C PRO A 548 -5.18 -15.51 -8.39
N PRO A 549 -4.92 -16.76 -8.81
CA PRO A 549 -5.71 -17.40 -9.85
C PRO A 549 -7.19 -17.36 -9.48
N ALA A 550 -8.03 -17.05 -10.47
CA ALA A 550 -9.47 -16.96 -10.27
C ALA A 550 -10.03 -18.32 -9.86
N ASP A 551 -10.37 -18.48 -8.59
CA ASP A 551 -11.08 -19.67 -8.12
C ASP A 551 -12.58 -19.45 -8.26
N SER A 552 -13.19 -20.09 -9.27
CA SER A 552 -14.63 -20.01 -9.50
C SER A 552 -15.44 -20.56 -8.32
N TRP A 553 -14.92 -21.56 -7.60
CA TRP A 553 -15.61 -22.20 -6.47
C TRP A 553 -15.80 -21.22 -5.32
N CYS A 554 -14.71 -20.63 -4.84
CA CYS A 554 -14.77 -19.70 -3.71
C CYS A 554 -15.61 -18.43 -4.05
N THR A 555 -15.74 -18.07 -5.33
CA THR A 555 -16.62 -16.95 -5.77
C THR A 555 -18.07 -17.37 -5.73
N ALA A 556 -18.39 -18.57 -6.22
CA ALA A 556 -19.73 -19.14 -6.11
C ALA A 556 -20.17 -19.27 -4.64
N VAL A 557 -19.28 -19.77 -3.77
CA VAL A 557 -19.52 -19.87 -2.33
C VAL A 557 -19.80 -18.49 -1.73
N ALA A 558 -18.98 -17.48 -2.03
CA ALA A 558 -19.21 -16.11 -1.54
C ALA A 558 -20.55 -15.52 -2.00
N VAL A 559 -20.96 -15.77 -3.25
CA VAL A 559 -22.27 -15.34 -3.79
C VAL A 559 -23.42 -16.04 -3.06
N LEU A 560 -23.33 -17.35 -2.88
CA LEU A 560 -24.37 -18.12 -2.22
C LEU A 560 -24.48 -17.78 -0.73
N LEU A 561 -23.35 -17.60 -0.04
CA LEU A 561 -23.34 -17.16 1.36
C LEU A 561 -24.05 -15.81 1.51
N HIS A 562 -23.77 -14.87 0.61
CA HIS A 562 -24.40 -13.56 0.62
C HIS A 562 -25.91 -13.69 0.47
N TYR A 563 -26.37 -14.56 -0.44
CA TYR A 563 -27.79 -14.76 -0.72
C TYR A 563 -28.52 -15.35 0.46
N PHE A 564 -28.05 -16.51 0.93
CA PHE A 564 -28.74 -17.23 1.99
C PHE A 564 -28.67 -16.49 3.31
N LEU A 565 -27.57 -15.81 3.63
CA LEU A 565 -27.49 -14.99 4.84
C LEU A 565 -28.43 -13.77 4.77
N LEU A 566 -28.53 -13.09 3.62
CA LEU A 566 -29.50 -12.00 3.50
C LEU A 566 -30.95 -12.52 3.49
N ALA A 567 -31.19 -13.68 2.89
CA ALA A 567 -32.49 -14.34 2.90
C ALA A 567 -32.92 -14.76 4.31
N THR A 568 -32.01 -15.26 5.14
CA THR A 568 -32.34 -15.60 6.54
C THR A 568 -32.77 -14.35 7.29
N PHE A 569 -32.04 -13.24 7.17
CA PHE A 569 -32.45 -11.96 7.74
C PHE A 569 -33.81 -11.50 7.22
N MET A 570 -34.08 -11.58 5.92
CA MET A 570 -35.39 -11.24 5.37
C MET A 570 -36.50 -12.14 5.94
N TRP A 571 -36.28 -13.45 6.02
CA TRP A 571 -37.22 -14.39 6.61
C TRP A 571 -37.44 -14.14 8.10
N THR A 572 -36.43 -13.72 8.86
CA THR A 572 -36.64 -13.31 10.27
C THR A 572 -37.55 -12.08 10.37
N ALA A 573 -37.39 -11.08 9.50
CA ALA A 573 -38.28 -9.92 9.46
C ALA A 573 -39.72 -10.26 9.04
N LEU A 574 -39.89 -11.19 8.10
CA LEU A 574 -41.22 -11.65 7.72
C LEU A 574 -41.90 -12.44 8.85
N ASN A 575 -41.16 -13.30 9.55
CA ASN A 575 -41.64 -14.02 10.72
C ASN A 575 -41.99 -13.06 11.88
N SER A 576 -41.15 -12.04 12.11
CA SER A 576 -41.37 -10.92 13.04
C SER A 576 -42.71 -10.21 12.76
N ALA A 577 -42.91 -9.78 11.51
CA ALA A 577 -44.13 -9.10 11.10
C ALA A 577 -45.36 -10.01 11.22
N GLN A 578 -45.25 -11.28 10.84
CA GLN A 578 -46.34 -12.24 10.96
C GLN A 578 -46.75 -12.47 12.42
N LEU A 579 -45.78 -12.63 13.33
CA LEU A 579 -46.04 -12.80 14.76
C LEU A 579 -46.77 -11.59 15.34
N TYR A 580 -46.34 -10.38 14.97
CA TYR A 580 -46.99 -9.14 15.37
C TYR A 580 -48.43 -9.03 14.85
N LEU A 581 -48.66 -9.34 13.57
CA LEU A 581 -49.99 -9.32 12.97
C LEU A 581 -50.94 -10.34 13.62
N LEU A 582 -50.44 -11.53 13.98
CA LEU A 582 -51.23 -12.55 14.67
C LEU A 582 -51.66 -12.11 16.08
N LEU A 583 -50.82 -11.35 16.79
CA LEU A 583 -51.15 -10.80 18.10
C LEU A 583 -52.17 -9.67 18.01
N LEU A 584 -52.09 -8.82 16.99
CA LEU A 584 -53.03 -7.71 16.77
C LEU A 584 -54.40 -8.17 16.23
N ARG A 585 -54.41 -9.11 15.28
CA ARG A 585 -55.62 -9.52 14.53
C ARG A 585 -56.26 -10.78 15.10
N ALA A 586 -56.41 -10.88 16.41
CA ALA A 586 -56.86 -12.10 17.11
C ALA A 586 -58.16 -12.77 16.60
N MET A 587 -58.88 -12.22 15.60
CA MET A 587 -60.17 -12.72 15.07
C MET A 587 -60.38 -12.62 13.53
N LYS A 588 -59.39 -12.29 12.67
CA LYS A 588 -59.59 -12.25 11.19
C LYS A 588 -58.68 -13.22 10.41
N PRO A 589 -59.19 -13.97 9.40
CA PRO A 589 -58.35 -14.80 8.54
C PRO A 589 -57.38 -13.95 7.71
N LEU A 590 -56.17 -14.47 7.47
CA LEU A 590 -55.18 -13.80 6.62
C LEU A 590 -55.65 -13.85 5.15
N PRO A 591 -55.33 -12.83 4.33
CA PRO A 591 -55.71 -12.80 2.92
C PRO A 591 -55.11 -14.00 2.16
N GLY A 592 -55.83 -14.54 1.18
CA GLY A 592 -55.46 -15.78 0.46
C GLY A 592 -54.08 -15.74 -0.21
N HIS A 593 -53.67 -14.58 -0.72
CA HIS A 593 -52.36 -14.39 -1.37
C HIS A 593 -51.21 -14.09 -0.40
N PHE A 594 -51.46 -13.99 0.92
CA PHE A 594 -50.46 -13.59 1.92
C PHE A 594 -49.17 -14.43 1.87
N LEU A 595 -49.31 -15.76 1.74
CA LEU A 595 -48.18 -16.69 1.68
C LEU A 595 -47.30 -16.47 0.46
N VAL A 596 -47.91 -16.24 -0.69
CA VAL A 596 -47.21 -16.00 -1.96
C VAL A 596 -46.48 -14.66 -1.90
N THR A 597 -47.14 -13.60 -1.45
CA THR A 597 -46.53 -12.27 -1.31
C THR A 597 -45.30 -12.30 -0.40
N MET A 598 -45.39 -12.95 0.77
CA MET A 598 -44.24 -13.06 1.67
C MET A 598 -43.12 -13.91 1.09
N SER A 599 -43.43 -14.96 0.33
CA SER A 599 -42.41 -15.79 -0.33
C SER A 599 -41.67 -15.03 -1.43
N VAL A 600 -42.39 -14.22 -2.23
CA VAL A 600 -41.79 -13.35 -3.24
C VAL A 600 -40.88 -12.30 -2.59
N ILE A 601 -41.30 -11.70 -1.47
CA ILE A 601 -40.48 -10.72 -0.74
C ILE A 601 -39.24 -11.38 -0.12
N GLY A 602 -39.41 -12.52 0.56
CA GLY A 602 -38.36 -13.19 1.31
C GLY A 602 -37.22 -13.73 0.44
N TRP A 603 -37.54 -14.25 -0.75
CA TRP A 603 -36.54 -14.76 -1.69
C TRP A 603 -36.11 -13.73 -2.75
N GLY A 604 -36.98 -12.79 -3.09
CA GLY A 604 -36.78 -11.83 -4.18
C GLY A 604 -35.87 -10.65 -3.81
N ILE A 605 -36.10 -10.00 -2.66
CA ILE A 605 -35.27 -8.83 -2.25
C ILE A 605 -33.78 -9.22 -2.14
N PRO A 606 -33.40 -10.33 -1.48
CA PRO A 606 -32.00 -10.75 -1.44
C PRO A 606 -31.40 -11.01 -2.83
N ALA A 607 -32.17 -11.56 -3.77
CA ALA A 607 -31.72 -11.83 -5.13
C ALA A 607 -31.39 -10.53 -5.89
N VAL A 608 -32.24 -9.49 -5.73
CA VAL A 608 -32.02 -8.18 -6.36
C VAL A 608 -30.76 -7.51 -5.83
N VAL A 609 -30.55 -7.53 -4.50
CA VAL A 609 -29.33 -6.97 -3.88
C VAL A 609 -28.08 -7.63 -4.46
N ILE A 610 -28.10 -8.95 -4.64
CA ILE A 610 -26.96 -9.69 -5.20
C ILE A 610 -26.74 -9.41 -6.68
N ALA A 611 -27.81 -9.34 -7.48
CA ALA A 611 -27.68 -8.99 -8.88
C ALA A 611 -27.03 -7.61 -9.07
N ILE A 612 -27.43 -6.62 -8.27
CA ILE A 612 -26.85 -5.27 -8.29
C ILE A 612 -25.38 -5.30 -7.87
N THR A 613 -25.07 -6.03 -6.81
CA THR A 613 -23.72 -6.00 -6.21
C THR A 613 -22.72 -6.82 -7.00
N LEU A 614 -23.13 -7.96 -7.55
CA LEU A 614 -22.35 -8.69 -8.55
C LEU A 614 -22.16 -7.81 -9.79
N GLY A 615 -23.22 -7.20 -10.33
CA GLY A 615 -23.13 -6.32 -11.50
C GLY A 615 -22.19 -5.12 -11.31
N ALA A 616 -22.24 -4.46 -10.15
CA ALA A 616 -21.40 -3.31 -9.83
C ALA A 616 -19.92 -3.71 -9.62
N THR A 617 -19.65 -4.85 -9.01
CA THR A 617 -18.27 -5.29 -8.67
C THR A 617 -17.59 -6.03 -9.81
N TYR A 618 -18.32 -6.84 -10.58
CA TYR A 618 -17.77 -7.60 -11.71
C TYR A 618 -17.46 -6.71 -12.92
N ARG A 619 -18.12 -5.55 -13.04
CA ARG A 619 -17.84 -4.56 -14.10
C ARG A 619 -16.38 -4.08 -14.08
N GLY A 620 -15.70 -4.16 -12.93
CA GLY A 620 -14.28 -3.88 -12.79
C GLY A 620 -13.34 -5.01 -13.24
N GLY A 621 -13.87 -6.14 -13.73
CA GLY A 621 -13.09 -7.26 -14.29
C GLY A 621 -12.32 -8.09 -13.27
N ARG A 622 -12.51 -7.90 -11.95
CA ARG A 622 -11.75 -8.59 -10.90
C ARG A 622 -12.65 -9.22 -9.84
N ALA A 623 -12.56 -10.54 -9.69
CA ALA A 623 -13.32 -11.29 -8.69
C ALA A 623 -13.02 -10.84 -7.24
N LEU A 624 -11.79 -10.37 -6.98
CA LEU A 624 -11.34 -9.84 -5.68
C LEU A 624 -12.02 -8.54 -5.25
N ASN A 625 -12.72 -7.86 -6.16
CA ASN A 625 -13.55 -6.72 -5.78
C ASN A 625 -14.86 -7.15 -5.11
N TYR A 626 -15.31 -8.38 -5.38
CA TYR A 626 -16.50 -8.96 -4.76
C TYR A 626 -16.15 -9.74 -3.48
N ARG A 627 -15.10 -10.58 -3.51
CA ARG A 627 -14.71 -11.46 -2.39
C ARG A 627 -13.29 -11.21 -1.87
N GLN A 628 -12.98 -11.76 -0.69
CA GLN A 628 -11.61 -11.88 -0.17
C GLN A 628 -11.03 -13.28 -0.42
N GLU A 629 -9.70 -13.43 -0.32
CA GLU A 629 -9.00 -14.71 -0.49
C GLU A 629 -8.73 -15.43 0.83
N GLU A 630 -8.62 -14.70 1.93
CA GLU A 630 -8.40 -15.28 3.26
C GLU A 630 -9.56 -16.21 3.65
N PHE A 631 -10.79 -15.81 3.32
CA PHE A 631 -11.99 -16.61 3.49
C PHE A 631 -12.91 -16.32 2.30
N CYS A 632 -13.71 -17.31 1.89
CA CYS A 632 -14.62 -17.17 0.74
C CYS A 632 -15.86 -16.33 1.09
N TRP A 633 -15.65 -15.04 1.40
CA TRP A 633 -16.67 -14.09 1.84
C TRP A 633 -16.46 -12.71 1.19
N LEU A 634 -17.45 -11.80 1.34
CA LEU A 634 -17.44 -10.47 0.71
C LEU A 634 -16.19 -9.65 1.06
N ALA A 635 -15.72 -8.88 0.08
CA ALA A 635 -14.65 -7.91 0.27
C ALA A 635 -15.06 -6.78 1.24
N ALA A 636 -14.25 -6.59 2.27
CA ALA A 636 -14.43 -5.59 3.33
C ALA A 636 -13.24 -4.62 3.46
N LEU A 637 -12.05 -5.15 3.25
CA LEU A 637 -10.78 -4.48 3.47
C LEU A 637 -10.18 -4.01 2.15
N ASP A 638 -9.50 -2.87 2.20
CA ASP A 638 -8.69 -2.33 1.11
C ASP A 638 -7.26 -2.90 1.14
N GLN A 639 -6.44 -2.56 0.13
CA GLN A 639 -5.04 -2.99 0.00
C GLN A 639 -4.21 -2.67 1.27
N ASN A 640 -4.55 -1.61 1.99
CA ASN A 640 -3.90 -1.20 3.25
C ASN A 640 -4.51 -1.84 4.50
N ARG A 641 -5.34 -2.89 4.36
CA ARG A 641 -6.11 -3.53 5.44
C ARG A 641 -7.02 -2.58 6.24
N ASN A 642 -7.42 -1.48 5.62
CA ASN A 642 -8.41 -0.57 6.20
C ASN A 642 -9.79 -0.90 5.64
N PHE A 643 -10.81 -0.77 6.47
CA PHE A 643 -12.19 -0.96 6.04
C PHE A 643 -12.57 0.16 5.06
N SER A 644 -12.93 -0.21 3.82
CA SER A 644 -13.21 0.77 2.76
C SER A 644 -14.69 0.81 2.42
N VAL A 645 -15.23 2.02 2.32
CA VAL A 645 -16.64 2.28 1.97
C VAL A 645 -16.97 1.85 0.54
N GLN A 646 -15.96 1.75 -0.34
CA GLN A 646 -16.13 1.32 -1.72
C GLN A 646 -16.32 -0.20 -1.86
N LYS A 647 -16.02 -0.97 -0.81
CA LYS A 647 -16.09 -2.43 -0.84
C LYS A 647 -17.50 -2.93 -0.49
N PRO A 648 -17.96 -4.04 -1.10
CA PRO A 648 -19.37 -4.45 -1.06
C PRO A 648 -19.87 -4.87 0.32
N MET A 649 -19.03 -5.37 1.24
CA MET A 649 -19.48 -5.85 2.55
C MET A 649 -20.27 -4.80 3.35
N LEU A 650 -19.88 -3.53 3.28
CA LEU A 650 -20.57 -2.46 4.02
C LEU A 650 -21.95 -2.15 3.42
N TRP A 651 -21.98 -1.72 2.16
CA TRP A 651 -23.19 -1.20 1.54
C TRP A 651 -24.17 -2.29 1.12
N SER A 652 -23.69 -3.47 0.74
CA SER A 652 -24.52 -4.57 0.26
C SER A 652 -25.05 -5.48 1.36
N PHE A 653 -24.34 -5.59 2.48
CA PHE A 653 -24.64 -6.59 3.49
C PHE A 653 -24.92 -5.95 4.85
N LEU A 654 -23.93 -5.27 5.44
CA LEU A 654 -24.09 -4.69 6.78
C LEU A 654 -25.20 -3.64 6.83
N LEU A 655 -25.29 -2.75 5.84
CA LEU A 655 -26.34 -1.72 5.84
C LEU A 655 -27.77 -2.32 5.75
N PRO A 656 -28.09 -3.22 4.80
CA PRO A 656 -29.40 -3.90 4.77
C PRO A 656 -29.71 -4.68 6.05
N VAL A 657 -28.74 -5.43 6.59
CA VAL A 657 -28.95 -6.20 7.82
C VAL A 657 -29.22 -5.30 9.01
N ALA A 658 -28.52 -4.16 9.13
CA ALA A 658 -28.77 -3.20 10.20
C ALA A 658 -30.21 -2.65 10.16
N LEU A 659 -30.73 -2.34 8.97
CA LEU A 659 -32.12 -1.89 8.80
C LEU A 659 -33.14 -2.97 9.18
N ILE A 660 -32.88 -4.22 8.80
CA ILE A 660 -33.72 -5.38 9.16
C ILE A 660 -33.72 -5.61 10.67
N LEU A 661 -32.55 -5.58 11.31
CA LEU A 661 -32.44 -5.76 12.77
C LEU A 661 -33.14 -4.63 13.53
N LEU A 662 -33.01 -3.38 13.05
CA LEU A 662 -33.73 -2.24 13.62
C LEU A 662 -35.25 -2.43 13.53
N PHE A 663 -35.75 -2.91 12.38
CA PHE A 663 -37.16 -3.27 12.23
C PHE A 663 -37.57 -4.38 13.23
N ASN A 664 -36.78 -5.44 13.36
CA ASN A 664 -37.08 -6.54 14.30
C ASN A 664 -37.08 -6.09 15.76
N ILE A 665 -36.17 -5.18 16.16
CA ILE A 665 -36.13 -4.58 17.49
C ILE A 665 -37.40 -3.76 17.76
N ILE A 666 -37.84 -2.94 16.80
CA ILE A 666 -39.08 -2.15 16.93
C ILE A 666 -40.28 -3.07 17.13
N ILE A 667 -40.39 -4.14 16.34
CA ILE A 667 -41.48 -5.12 16.47
C ILE A 667 -41.39 -5.86 17.80
N PHE A 668 -40.20 -6.26 18.24
CA PHE A 668 -39.99 -6.90 19.54
C PHE A 668 -40.46 -6.03 20.70
N ILE A 669 -40.14 -4.73 20.68
CA ILE A 669 -40.61 -3.78 21.69
C ILE A 669 -42.14 -3.72 21.68
N LYS A 670 -42.77 -3.63 20.51
CA LYS A 670 -44.24 -3.63 20.41
C LYS A 670 -44.88 -4.91 20.94
N ILE A 671 -44.31 -6.08 20.63
CA ILE A 671 -44.77 -7.39 21.13
C ILE A 671 -44.61 -7.49 22.64
N SER A 672 -43.43 -7.12 23.17
CA SER A 672 -43.13 -7.16 24.61
C SER A 672 -44.09 -6.26 25.38
N VAL A 673 -44.29 -5.03 24.90
CA VAL A 673 -45.25 -4.09 25.47
C VAL A 673 -46.67 -4.69 25.44
N PHE A 674 -47.12 -5.24 24.32
CA PHE A 674 -48.45 -5.86 24.21
C PHE A 674 -48.66 -7.05 25.16
N VAL A 675 -47.67 -7.94 25.27
CA VAL A 675 -47.73 -9.14 26.13
C VAL A 675 -47.67 -8.77 27.62
N ILE A 676 -46.82 -7.81 27.99
CA ILE A 676 -46.66 -7.36 29.39
C ILE A 676 -47.84 -6.51 29.85
N TRP A 677 -48.41 -5.65 28.98
CA TRP A 677 -49.56 -4.81 29.36
C TRP A 677 -50.91 -5.52 29.37
N LYS A 678 -51.01 -6.74 28.83
CA LYS A 678 -52.26 -7.50 28.86
C LYS A 678 -52.64 -7.85 30.32
N LYS A 679 -53.55 -7.06 30.89
CA LYS A 679 -54.11 -7.23 32.23
C LYS A 679 -55.05 -8.45 32.21
N ASN A 680 -54.69 -9.51 32.94
CA ASN A 680 -55.58 -10.65 33.14
C ASN A 680 -56.54 -10.30 34.29
N GLU A 681 -57.82 -10.10 34.00
CA GLU A 681 -58.84 -9.82 35.02
C GLU A 681 -59.27 -11.08 35.80
N ASN A 682 -58.97 -12.28 35.31
CA ASN A 682 -59.57 -13.53 35.81
C ASN A 682 -58.64 -14.55 36.50
N LEU A 683 -57.45 -14.17 37.01
CA LEU A 683 -56.55 -15.15 37.66
C LEU A 683 -55.95 -14.68 38.99
N THR A 684 -56.56 -15.13 40.08
CA THR A 684 -56.02 -15.25 41.44
C THR A 684 -55.05 -16.46 41.53
N ARG A 685 -53.91 -16.44 40.81
CA ARG A 685 -52.85 -17.46 40.98
C ARG A 685 -51.45 -16.84 40.96
N ASN A 686 -50.64 -17.19 41.98
CA ASN A 686 -49.25 -16.77 42.24
C ASN A 686 -48.57 -15.90 41.16
N LYS A 687 -48.52 -14.58 41.41
CA LYS A 687 -47.94 -13.56 40.51
C LYS A 687 -46.51 -13.88 40.03
N LYS A 688 -45.68 -14.54 40.86
CA LYS A 688 -44.28 -14.88 40.55
C LYS A 688 -44.14 -15.97 39.47
N ASP A 689 -44.98 -17.01 39.51
CA ASP A 689 -44.98 -18.10 38.51
C ASP A 689 -45.56 -17.64 37.17
N SER A 690 -46.59 -16.77 37.20
CA SER A 690 -47.16 -16.18 35.99
C SER A 690 -46.21 -15.20 35.29
N PHE A 691 -45.44 -14.42 36.06
CA PHE A 691 -44.44 -13.50 35.50
C PHE A 691 -43.27 -14.26 34.89
N MET A 692 -42.68 -15.24 35.59
CA MET A 692 -41.56 -16.06 35.06
C MET A 692 -41.91 -16.77 33.76
N LYS A 693 -43.12 -17.35 33.65
CA LYS A 693 -43.58 -17.98 32.39
C LYS A 693 -43.75 -16.98 31.25
N LYS A 694 -44.23 -15.76 31.52
CA LYS A 694 -44.32 -14.67 30.52
C LYS A 694 -42.93 -14.17 30.10
N THR A 695 -41.98 -14.07 31.02
CA THR A 695 -40.61 -13.65 30.73
C THR A 695 -39.86 -14.69 29.90
N ILE A 696 -39.96 -15.99 30.24
CA ILE A 696 -39.35 -17.09 29.47
C ILE A 696 -39.89 -17.12 28.03
N GLY A 697 -41.21 -17.00 27.86
CA GLY A 697 -41.81 -16.93 26.52
C GLY A 697 -41.36 -15.71 25.70
N THR A 698 -41.02 -14.60 26.35
CA THR A 698 -40.51 -13.38 25.68
C THR A 698 -39.04 -13.53 25.29
N ILE A 699 -38.23 -14.20 26.13
CA ILE A 699 -36.82 -14.50 25.82
C ILE A 699 -36.71 -15.41 24.59
N SER A 700 -37.57 -16.42 24.46
CA SER A 700 -37.59 -17.28 23.26
C SER A 700 -37.90 -16.50 21.97
N VAL A 701 -38.69 -15.43 22.05
CA VAL A 701 -38.99 -14.56 20.90
C VAL A 701 -37.77 -13.74 20.49
N VAL A 702 -36.91 -13.30 21.42
CA VAL A 702 -35.66 -12.56 21.10
C VAL A 702 -34.75 -13.36 20.17
N VAL A 703 -34.59 -14.65 20.44
CA VAL A 703 -33.76 -15.57 19.64
C VAL A 703 -34.35 -15.79 18.24
N VAL A 704 -35.66 -16.02 18.15
CA VAL A 704 -36.36 -16.22 16.86
C VAL A 704 -36.33 -14.94 15.99
N LEU A 705 -36.30 -13.77 16.61
CA LEU A 705 -36.21 -12.47 15.91
C LEU A 705 -34.78 -12.10 15.46
N GLY A 706 -33.77 -12.91 15.81
CA GLY A 706 -32.38 -12.70 15.41
C GLY A 706 -31.71 -11.49 16.04
N ILE A 707 -32.21 -10.99 17.18
CA ILE A 707 -31.62 -9.82 17.87
C ILE A 707 -30.21 -10.13 18.39
N THR A 708 -29.89 -11.40 18.64
CA THR A 708 -28.54 -11.90 18.99
C THR A 708 -27.47 -11.48 17.99
N TRP A 709 -27.81 -11.31 16.71
CA TRP A 709 -26.88 -10.89 15.65
C TRP A 709 -26.35 -9.45 15.82
N THR A 710 -27.02 -8.63 16.66
CA THR A 710 -26.49 -7.31 17.04
C THR A 710 -25.11 -7.39 17.68
N THR A 711 -24.78 -8.53 18.31
CA THR A 711 -23.42 -8.76 18.87
C THR A 711 -22.33 -8.79 17.82
N GLY A 712 -22.64 -9.18 16.57
CA GLY A 712 -21.69 -9.18 15.46
C GLY A 712 -21.21 -7.78 15.07
N TYR A 713 -22.04 -6.75 15.27
CA TYR A 713 -21.63 -5.36 15.02
C TYR A 713 -20.60 -4.88 16.05
N PHE A 714 -20.65 -5.40 17.29
CA PHE A 714 -19.65 -5.06 18.31
C PHE A 714 -18.27 -5.67 18.03
N MET A 715 -18.16 -6.69 17.17
CA MET A 715 -16.85 -7.17 16.71
C MET A 715 -16.10 -6.14 15.86
N LEU A 716 -16.82 -5.23 15.19
CA LEU A 716 -16.22 -4.21 14.33
C LEU A 716 -15.55 -3.09 15.14
N ILE A 717 -15.56 -3.17 16.48
CA ILE A 717 -14.87 -2.24 17.36
C ILE A 717 -13.35 -2.50 17.29
N ASN A 718 -12.59 -1.43 17.03
CA ASN A 718 -11.16 -1.47 16.66
C ASN A 718 -10.16 -1.85 17.79
N HIS A 719 -10.64 -2.32 18.94
CA HIS A 719 -9.80 -2.77 20.05
C HIS A 719 -9.70 -4.29 20.04
N GLU A 720 -8.50 -4.82 19.79
CA GLU A 720 -8.20 -6.26 19.61
C GLU A 720 -8.81 -7.13 20.72
N GLU A 721 -8.57 -6.81 21.99
CA GLU A 721 -9.12 -7.60 23.10
C GLU A 721 -10.66 -7.61 23.13
N THR A 722 -11.29 -6.46 22.87
CA THR A 722 -12.75 -6.37 22.85
C THR A 722 -13.36 -7.10 21.65
N SER A 723 -12.73 -6.99 20.47
CA SER A 723 -13.19 -7.68 19.26
C SER A 723 -13.14 -9.19 19.41
N LEU A 724 -12.14 -9.71 20.12
CA LEU A 724 -11.96 -11.13 20.38
C LEU A 724 -13.04 -11.67 21.33
N VAL A 725 -13.34 -10.95 22.41
CA VAL A 725 -14.44 -11.31 23.33
C VAL A 725 -15.80 -11.31 22.62
N PHE A 726 -16.10 -10.26 21.84
CA PHE A 726 -17.34 -10.20 21.07
C PHE A 726 -17.41 -11.26 19.97
N SER A 727 -16.26 -11.68 19.41
CA SER A 727 -16.17 -12.79 18.45
C SER A 727 -16.63 -14.11 19.07
N TYR A 728 -16.12 -14.47 20.24
CA TYR A 728 -16.57 -15.67 20.96
C TYR A 728 -18.06 -15.60 21.32
N LEU A 729 -18.51 -14.45 21.84
CA LEU A 729 -19.90 -14.28 22.25
C LEU A 729 -20.86 -14.47 21.07
N PHE A 730 -20.57 -13.85 19.93
CA PHE A 730 -21.37 -13.99 18.72
C PHE A 730 -21.36 -15.43 18.20
N CYS A 731 -20.20 -16.10 18.15
CA CYS A 731 -20.13 -17.48 17.69
C CYS A 731 -21.01 -18.40 18.55
N ILE A 732 -20.98 -18.25 19.87
CA ILE A 732 -21.81 -19.04 20.80
C ILE A 732 -23.30 -18.71 20.60
N LEU A 733 -23.65 -17.42 20.54
CA LEU A 733 -25.04 -16.99 20.35
C LEU A 733 -25.62 -17.44 19.00
N ASN A 734 -24.81 -17.41 17.94
CA ASN A 734 -25.23 -17.84 16.61
C ASN A 734 -25.34 -19.37 16.51
N ALA A 735 -24.43 -20.11 17.14
CA ALA A 735 -24.51 -21.56 17.20
C ALA A 735 -25.72 -22.08 18.01
N THR A 736 -26.19 -21.30 18.97
CA THR A 736 -27.34 -21.65 19.84
C THR A 736 -28.69 -21.15 19.33
N GLN A 737 -28.69 -20.30 18.29
CA GLN A 737 -29.88 -19.82 17.59
C GLN A 737 -30.37 -20.85 16.57
#